data_AF-A0A7Y2BG49-F1
#
_entry.id   AF-A0A7Y2BG49-F1
#
_cell.length_a   1.000
_cell.length_b   1.000
_cell.length_c   1.000
_cell.angle_alpha   90.00
_cell.angle_beta   90.00
_cell.angle_gamma   90.00
#
_symmetry.space_group_name_H-M   'P 1'
#
loop_
_entity.id
_entity.type
_entity.pdbx_description
1 polymer ?
#
loop_
_entity_poly.entity_id
_entity_poly.type
_entity_poly.pdbx_seq_one_letter_code
_entity_poly.pdbx_strand_id
1 'polypeptide(L)'
;VELSAHLGVSAKLGTIARFYIDDAVAAEVPIGSGAEVSAVVEAPGPGLHRVRVAICNDQGAVVTELSGHRLLQVASGRPVVLVDAALVLPRVADQPIPSISPIEALRALIDEGFELVYFDIHVKNRDPSIHEALVTQRLPPGAILVYSAEEQELRSLGIDFVEMFTSTAIRRLRAKGVPVTTILTERDEHPDESLAEQVSVMTPATALRRALSGAFAAEIERAAKLMQDRSQSNPLDWRLDQTTDSELVPGNSFHAELDNGEARRRVLNAFDEAQSTIHIQFYMVQPSDFTEHMVVRLIQRARAGVKVRFMVDALYSDEEVLGRLNPSILSLKEEENIEVLAVNPIESRKQVDVSRLKKRDHRKLVIVDGRRAFVSGRNASNEYYMGFSEVPVHDNTRHERIPWLDAHVEVIGPLVRTVQETFMGTWHRQGGAQIPSDDTTMPELEPTGPASGRLVVHRGLAETNGLAMYEAMFDVADDHVYIVNDFPIVPALERAIYRLLAKEVSVKLLTGSAAARRDDGTFFPAPMHRTLFEYMVKAKLEPLLQAGVEVYEFVPPPSPMIVARGGRIRPYVHAKLVSVDGLVTSIGSANLDATASFWESEANIVVQDAEFARGVEATLQTFIDGSVALDPESQYWKRERAQRAVVATLWPESLYS
;
A
#
# COMPACT_ATOMS: atom_id res chain seq x y z
N VAL A 1 17.39 12.81 -1.41
CA VAL A 1 16.62 13.26 -0.22
C VAL A 1 15.53 14.19 -0.70
N GLU A 2 14.33 14.08 -0.14
CA GLU A 2 13.25 15.04 -0.41
C GLU A 2 13.35 16.18 0.61
N LEU A 3 13.35 17.42 0.13
CA LEU A 3 13.24 18.61 0.94
C LEU A 3 11.87 19.24 0.66
N SER A 4 11.06 19.48 1.69
CA SER A 4 9.77 20.16 1.54
C SER A 4 9.60 21.28 2.56
N ALA A 5 8.78 22.26 2.20
CA ALA A 5 8.45 23.38 3.08
C ALA A 5 7.03 23.90 2.83
N HIS A 6 6.26 24.02 3.91
CA HIS A 6 5.03 24.81 3.91
C HIS A 6 5.37 26.30 3.98
N LEU A 7 5.03 27.02 2.91
CA LEU A 7 5.32 28.44 2.75
C LEU A 7 4.29 29.34 3.44
N GLY A 8 3.06 28.85 3.64
CA GLY A 8 1.97 29.60 4.26
C GLY A 8 1.73 30.96 3.60
N VAL A 9 1.61 32.01 4.41
CA VAL A 9 1.47 33.39 3.89
C VAL A 9 2.71 33.91 3.18
N SER A 10 3.89 33.35 3.48
CA SER A 10 5.17 33.78 2.93
C SER A 10 5.28 33.42 1.43
N ALA A 11 4.48 32.49 0.93
CA ALA A 11 4.35 32.19 -0.50
C ALA A 11 4.06 33.44 -1.35
N LYS A 12 3.36 34.44 -0.80
CA LYS A 12 3.02 35.68 -1.51
C LYS A 12 4.18 36.68 -1.62
N LEU A 13 5.29 36.44 -0.92
CA LEU A 13 6.41 37.37 -0.84
C LEU A 13 7.45 37.16 -1.95
N GLY A 14 7.39 36.05 -2.67
CA GLY A 14 8.36 35.73 -3.72
C GLY A 14 7.78 34.80 -4.77
N THR A 15 8.61 34.46 -5.74
CA THR A 15 8.26 33.61 -6.88
C THR A 15 9.04 32.29 -6.88
N ILE A 16 10.10 32.17 -6.08
CA ILE A 16 10.97 30.99 -6.02
C ILE A 16 11.26 30.65 -4.56
N ALA A 17 11.18 29.37 -4.21
CA ALA A 17 11.69 28.81 -2.98
C ALA A 17 13.05 28.16 -3.24
N ARG A 18 14.07 28.60 -2.53
CA ARG A 18 15.45 28.12 -2.64
C ARG A 18 15.81 27.31 -1.41
N PHE A 19 16.08 26.03 -1.61
CA PHE A 19 16.53 25.11 -0.59
C PHE A 19 18.05 25.15 -0.47
N TYR A 20 18.55 25.16 0.76
CA TYR A 20 19.97 25.10 1.08
C TYR A 20 20.27 23.85 1.90
N ILE A 21 21.39 23.21 1.59
CA ILE A 21 22.07 22.26 2.45
C ILE A 21 23.41 22.89 2.83
N ASP A 22 23.60 23.08 4.13
CA ASP A 22 24.61 23.95 4.72
C ASP A 22 24.54 25.37 4.15
N ASP A 23 25.54 25.76 3.38
CA ASP A 23 25.63 27.05 2.71
C ASP A 23 25.46 26.95 1.19
N ALA A 24 25.31 25.74 0.65
CA ALA A 24 25.12 25.49 -0.77
C ALA A 24 23.64 25.49 -1.15
N VAL A 25 23.32 26.05 -2.32
CA VAL A 25 21.98 25.94 -2.91
C VAL A 25 21.80 24.49 -3.38
N ALA A 26 20.84 23.81 -2.79
CA ALA A 26 20.50 22.43 -3.12
C ALA A 26 19.43 22.35 -4.22
N ALA A 27 18.45 23.25 -4.20
CA ALA A 27 17.40 23.33 -5.23
C ALA A 27 16.73 24.71 -5.27
N GLU A 28 16.15 25.04 -6.42
CA GLU A 28 15.26 26.19 -6.61
C GLU A 28 13.95 25.70 -7.22
N VAL A 29 12.82 26.02 -6.58
CA VAL A 29 11.50 25.56 -6.96
C VAL A 29 10.58 26.77 -7.14
N PRO A 30 9.92 26.95 -8.30
CA PRO A 30 8.92 27.99 -8.48
C PRO A 30 7.79 27.88 -7.46
N ILE A 31 7.38 29.00 -6.87
CA ILE A 31 6.25 29.06 -5.94
C ILE A 31 4.98 29.14 -6.78
N GLY A 32 4.25 28.02 -6.83
CA GLY A 32 2.94 27.92 -7.49
C GLY A 32 1.79 28.43 -6.62
N SER A 33 0.55 28.07 -6.98
CA SER A 33 -0.65 28.36 -6.19
C SER A 33 -0.80 27.52 -4.91
N GLY A 34 0.07 26.52 -4.72
CA GLY A 34 0.10 25.65 -3.55
C GLY A 34 0.75 26.30 -2.34
N ALA A 35 0.44 25.79 -1.14
CA ALA A 35 1.03 26.23 0.11
C ALA A 35 2.33 25.49 0.48
N GLU A 36 2.71 24.49 -0.30
CA GLU A 36 3.90 23.65 -0.10
C GLU A 36 4.75 23.64 -1.38
N VAL A 37 6.06 23.57 -1.19
CA VAL A 37 7.05 23.35 -2.24
C VAL A 37 7.94 22.20 -1.81
N SER A 38 8.36 21.38 -2.77
CA SER A 38 9.29 20.27 -2.54
C SER A 38 10.31 20.14 -3.65
N ALA A 39 11.46 19.58 -3.32
CA ALA A 39 12.54 19.26 -4.24
C ALA A 39 13.18 17.93 -3.87
N VAL A 40 13.57 17.15 -4.87
CA VAL A 40 14.41 15.96 -4.68
C VAL A 40 15.84 16.34 -5.05
N VAL A 41 16.77 16.13 -4.11
CA VAL A 41 18.19 16.46 -4.28
C VAL A 41 19.07 15.27 -3.91
N GLU A 42 20.30 15.22 -4.40
CA GLU A 42 21.26 14.23 -3.93
C GLU A 42 21.56 14.42 -2.44
N ALA A 43 21.75 13.32 -1.72
CA ALA A 43 22.12 13.38 -0.32
C ALA A 43 23.58 13.87 -0.20
N PRO A 44 23.91 14.76 0.75
CA PRO A 44 25.30 15.05 1.07
C PRO A 44 25.97 13.79 1.67
N GLY A 45 27.28 13.85 1.88
CA GLY A 45 28.02 12.79 2.57
C GLY A 45 27.51 12.57 4.00
N PRO A 46 27.96 11.49 4.68
CA PRO A 46 27.53 11.21 6.04
C PRO A 46 27.81 12.36 7.02
N GLY A 47 26.84 12.65 7.89
CA GLY A 47 26.95 13.73 8.87
C GLY A 47 25.63 14.45 9.15
N LEU A 48 25.74 15.56 9.87
CA LEU A 48 24.64 16.48 10.15
C LEU A 48 24.81 17.74 9.31
N HIS A 49 23.78 18.06 8.53
CA HIS A 49 23.79 19.19 7.60
C HIS A 49 22.68 20.16 7.94
N ARG A 50 22.94 21.47 7.87
CA ARG A 50 21.92 22.48 8.11
C ARG A 50 20.99 22.57 6.90
N VAL A 51 19.68 22.54 7.11
CA VAL A 51 18.71 22.73 6.03
C VAL A 51 18.00 24.07 6.23
N ARG A 52 17.96 24.89 5.17
CA ARG A 52 17.30 26.20 5.19
C ARG A 52 16.50 26.40 3.91
N VAL A 53 15.41 27.17 3.99
CA VAL A 53 14.60 27.53 2.83
C VAL A 53 14.45 29.03 2.78
N ALA A 54 14.83 29.64 1.66
CA ALA A 54 14.67 31.06 1.42
C ALA A 54 13.63 31.31 0.32
N ILE A 55 12.78 32.30 0.52
CA ILE A 55 11.84 32.78 -0.49
C ILE A 55 12.51 33.93 -1.22
N CYS A 56 12.58 33.81 -2.54
CA CYS A 56 13.26 34.74 -3.42
C CYS A 56 12.26 35.42 -4.36
N ASN A 57 12.54 36.67 -4.74
CA ASN A 57 11.77 37.38 -5.76
C ASN A 57 12.17 36.92 -7.18
N ASP A 58 11.53 37.52 -8.19
CA ASP A 58 11.78 37.29 -9.62
C ASP A 58 13.21 37.63 -10.08
N GLN A 59 13.93 38.43 -9.30
CA GLN A 59 15.34 38.78 -9.50
C GLN A 59 16.31 37.84 -8.74
N GLY A 60 15.79 36.82 -8.05
CA GLY A 60 16.57 35.85 -7.28
C GLY A 60 17.08 36.34 -5.92
N ALA A 61 16.67 37.55 -5.49
CA ALA A 61 17.05 38.12 -4.20
C ALA A 61 16.19 37.52 -3.07
N VAL A 62 16.82 37.17 -1.96
CA VAL A 62 16.13 36.62 -0.78
C VAL A 62 15.26 37.70 -0.14
N VAL A 63 13.95 37.45 -0.08
CA VAL A 63 12.94 38.32 0.53
C VAL A 63 12.69 37.93 1.97
N THR A 64 12.61 36.63 2.25
CA THR A 64 12.48 36.09 3.61
C THR A 64 13.11 34.72 3.69
N GLU A 65 13.56 34.33 4.87
CA GLU A 65 14.03 32.99 5.15
C GLU A 65 13.04 32.29 6.08
N LEU A 66 12.65 31.06 5.72
CA LEU A 66 11.90 30.17 6.59
C LEU A 66 12.93 29.52 7.54
N SER A 67 13.43 30.31 8.48
CA SER A 67 14.47 29.87 9.40
C SER A 67 13.87 28.96 10.48
N GLY A 68 14.24 27.69 10.47
CA GLY A 68 14.22 26.80 11.62
C GLY A 68 15.61 26.17 11.76
N HIS A 69 16.06 25.85 12.98
CA HIS A 69 17.27 25.06 13.21
C HIS A 69 17.06 23.60 12.80
N ARG A 70 16.83 23.35 11.50
CA ARG A 70 16.60 22.01 10.97
C ARG A 70 17.91 21.40 10.51
N LEU A 71 18.09 20.14 10.86
CA LEU A 71 19.25 19.36 10.47
C LEU A 71 18.79 18.15 9.65
N LEU A 72 19.52 17.87 8.58
CA LEU A 72 19.47 16.62 7.86
C LEU A 72 20.57 15.72 8.41
N GLN A 73 20.20 14.55 8.93
CA GLN A 73 21.15 13.51 9.32
C GLN A 73 21.30 12.49 8.19
N VAL A 74 22.52 12.30 7.70
CA VAL A 74 22.87 11.25 6.75
C VAL A 74 23.70 10.21 7.50
N ALA A 75 23.18 8.99 7.59
CA ALA A 75 23.83 7.89 8.31
C ALA A 75 25.17 7.51 7.64
N SER A 76 26.18 7.20 8.45
CA SER A 76 27.52 6.83 7.97
C SER A 76 27.70 5.36 7.68
N GLY A 77 26.68 4.54 7.90
CA GLY A 77 26.77 3.08 7.87
C GLY A 77 27.23 2.47 9.19
N ARG A 78 27.51 3.29 10.21
CA ARG A 78 27.73 2.84 11.60
C ARG A 78 26.40 2.41 12.24
N PRO A 79 26.43 1.55 13.26
CA PRO A 79 25.23 1.16 14.00
C PRO A 79 24.39 2.37 14.45
N VAL A 80 23.10 2.35 14.14
CA VAL A 80 22.14 3.38 14.56
C VAL A 80 21.30 2.86 15.72
N VAL A 81 21.19 3.67 16.78
CA VAL A 81 20.25 3.45 17.89
C VAL A 81 19.02 4.32 17.70
N LEU A 82 17.85 3.69 17.69
CA LEU A 82 16.56 4.37 17.87
C LEU A 82 16.30 4.57 19.37
N VAL A 83 16.30 5.82 19.81
CA VAL A 83 16.14 6.21 21.21
C VAL A 83 14.70 6.65 21.45
N ASP A 84 14.00 6.03 22.41
CA ASP A 84 12.70 6.53 22.85
C ASP A 84 12.89 7.94 23.42
N ALA A 85 12.26 8.93 22.79
CA ALA A 85 12.37 10.33 23.16
C ALA A 85 11.96 10.60 24.62
N ALA A 86 11.14 9.74 25.24
CA ALA A 86 10.83 9.82 26.66
C ALA A 86 12.08 9.72 27.57
N LEU A 87 13.17 9.08 27.10
CA LEU A 87 14.42 8.93 27.86
C LEU A 87 15.21 10.23 27.99
N VAL A 88 15.03 11.18 27.07
CA VAL A 88 15.72 12.48 27.10
C VAL A 88 14.84 13.59 27.67
N LEU A 89 13.52 13.41 27.66
CA LEU A 89 12.59 14.41 28.16
C LEU A 89 12.55 14.46 29.70
N PRO A 90 12.18 15.62 30.29
CA PRO A 90 11.97 15.72 31.73
C PRO A 90 10.91 14.74 32.21
N ARG A 91 11.20 14.03 33.31
CA ARG A 91 10.31 13.03 33.90
C ARG A 91 9.09 13.67 34.57
N VAL A 92 7.97 12.98 34.51
CA VAL A 92 6.76 13.34 35.27
C VAL A 92 6.96 12.92 36.74
N ALA A 93 6.48 13.73 37.68
CA ALA A 93 6.81 13.64 39.12
C ALA A 93 6.53 12.28 39.82
N ASP A 94 5.75 11.39 39.21
CA ASP A 94 5.32 10.11 39.80
C ASP A 94 6.06 8.87 39.22
N GLN A 95 7.08 9.04 38.38
CA GLN A 95 7.85 7.90 37.86
C GLN A 95 9.02 7.50 38.77
N PRO A 96 9.26 6.19 39.00
CA PRO A 96 10.37 5.72 39.82
C PRO A 96 11.71 6.17 39.24
N ILE A 97 12.61 6.67 40.10
CA ILE A 97 13.95 7.12 39.71
C ILE A 97 14.76 5.89 39.26
N PRO A 98 15.28 5.85 38.02
CA PRO A 98 16.05 4.73 37.53
C PRO A 98 17.36 4.71 38.28
N SER A 99 17.88 3.51 38.52
CA SER A 99 19.18 3.34 39.15
C SER A 99 20.33 3.87 38.29
N ILE A 100 20.11 4.10 36.99
CA ILE A 100 21.09 4.56 36.01
C ILE A 100 20.48 5.69 35.18
N SER A 101 21.25 6.76 34.95
CA SER A 101 20.83 7.88 34.11
C SER A 101 20.75 7.44 32.65
N PRO A 102 19.61 7.61 31.96
CA PRO A 102 19.51 7.35 30.52
C PRO A 102 20.56 8.11 29.69
N ILE A 103 20.99 9.26 30.18
CA ILE A 103 21.93 10.15 29.49
C ILE A 103 23.35 9.58 29.53
N GLU A 104 23.72 8.88 30.60
CA GLU A 104 25.00 8.18 30.68
C GLU A 104 25.05 7.01 29.70
N ALA A 105 23.96 6.26 29.57
CA ALA A 105 23.86 5.18 28.58
C ALA A 105 23.98 5.71 27.14
N LEU A 106 23.33 6.83 26.83
CA LEU A 106 23.43 7.46 25.50
C LEU A 106 24.86 7.93 25.19
N ARG A 107 25.55 8.55 26.16
CA ARG A 107 26.96 8.94 26.00
C ARG A 107 27.85 7.73 25.76
N ALA A 108 27.64 6.66 26.52
CA ALA A 108 28.40 5.42 26.36
C ALA A 108 28.19 4.80 24.96
N LEU A 109 26.96 4.82 24.42
CA LEU A 109 26.69 4.37 23.05
C LEU A 109 27.39 5.25 22.00
N ILE A 110 27.41 6.58 22.19
CA ILE A 110 28.15 7.49 21.31
C ILE A 110 29.66 7.19 21.34
N ASP A 111 30.22 6.95 22.53
CA ASP A 111 31.63 6.61 22.70
C ASP A 111 31.99 5.28 22.00
N GLU A 112 31.06 4.33 21.96
CA GLU A 112 31.15 3.06 21.21
C GLU A 112 30.89 3.24 19.69
N GLY A 113 30.65 4.47 19.23
CA GLY A 113 30.55 4.82 17.81
C GLY A 113 29.15 4.73 17.21
N PHE A 114 28.10 4.58 18.02
CA PHE A 114 26.72 4.58 17.53
C PHE A 114 26.26 5.97 17.09
N GLU A 115 25.45 6.00 16.04
CA GLU A 115 24.67 7.18 15.63
C GLU A 115 23.30 7.15 16.31
N LEU A 116 22.83 8.30 16.80
CA LEU A 116 21.55 8.39 17.51
C LEU A 116 20.47 8.94 16.58
N VAL A 117 19.29 8.33 16.64
CA VAL A 117 18.04 8.83 16.06
C VAL A 117 16.98 8.71 17.14
N TYR A 118 16.21 9.76 17.36
CA TYR A 118 15.18 9.80 18.39
C TYR A 118 13.83 9.48 17.76
N PHE A 119 13.01 8.68 18.43
CA PHE A 119 11.63 8.45 18.00
C PHE A 119 10.66 8.82 19.11
N ASP A 120 9.57 9.48 18.74
CA ASP A 120 8.52 9.90 19.65
C ASP A 120 7.15 9.45 19.15
N ILE A 121 6.63 8.41 19.79
CA ILE A 121 5.31 7.85 19.54
C ILE A 121 4.19 8.56 20.31
N HIS A 122 4.48 9.71 20.91
CA HIS A 122 3.49 10.48 21.63
C HIS A 122 2.50 11.19 20.69
N VAL A 123 1.24 11.21 21.09
CA VAL A 123 0.12 11.75 20.30
C VAL A 123 0.29 13.25 20.00
N LYS A 124 0.89 14.03 20.89
CA LYS A 124 1.26 15.41 20.60
C LYS A 124 2.67 15.45 20.03
N ASN A 125 2.87 16.25 18.99
CA ASN A 125 4.21 16.57 18.50
C ASN A 125 5.02 17.25 19.62
N ARG A 126 6.10 16.60 20.10
CA ARG A 126 7.03 17.13 21.11
C ARG A 126 8.40 17.48 20.53
N ASP A 127 8.53 17.57 19.20
CA ASP A 127 9.78 17.90 18.51
C ASP A 127 10.53 19.09 19.14
N PRO A 128 9.89 20.25 19.45
CA PRO A 128 10.59 21.36 20.10
C PRO A 128 11.14 21.01 21.48
N SER A 129 10.38 20.26 22.29
CA SER A 129 10.79 19.86 23.65
C SER A 129 11.91 18.82 23.62
N ILE A 130 11.90 17.92 22.64
CA ILE A 130 12.96 16.94 22.43
C ILE A 130 14.24 17.70 22.08
N HIS A 131 14.18 18.62 21.10
CA HIS A 131 15.33 19.43 20.70
C HIS A 131 15.92 20.22 21.88
N GLU A 132 15.08 20.88 22.68
CA GLU A 132 15.51 21.60 23.88
C GLU A 132 16.18 20.68 24.91
N ALA A 133 15.65 19.47 25.10
CA ALA A 133 16.24 18.48 26.00
C ALA A 133 17.63 18.02 25.54
N LEU A 134 17.80 17.74 24.24
CA LEU A 134 19.11 17.37 23.67
C LEU A 134 20.16 18.46 23.91
N VAL A 135 19.80 19.73 23.67
CA VAL A 135 20.68 20.88 23.92
C VAL A 135 21.01 21.00 25.40
N THR A 136 20.00 20.94 26.27
CA THR A 136 20.16 21.08 27.73
C THR A 136 21.08 20.00 28.31
N GLN A 137 20.95 18.77 27.83
CA GLN A 137 21.73 17.62 28.30
C GLN A 137 23.08 17.46 27.57
N ARG A 138 23.37 18.34 26.61
CA ARG A 138 24.58 18.32 25.77
C ARG A 138 24.73 17.00 25.01
N LEU A 139 23.63 16.48 24.48
CA LEU A 139 23.64 15.36 23.54
C LEU A 139 23.83 15.89 22.11
N PRO A 140 24.43 15.11 21.20
CA PRO A 140 24.50 15.48 19.80
C PRO A 140 23.09 15.65 19.22
N PRO A 141 22.89 16.53 18.23
CA PRO A 141 21.65 16.57 17.49
C PRO A 141 21.43 15.23 16.78
N GLY A 142 20.16 14.83 16.63
CA GLY A 142 19.79 13.67 15.84
C GLY A 142 18.45 13.92 15.16
N ALA A 143 18.16 13.10 14.14
CA ALA A 143 16.84 13.06 13.53
C ALA A 143 15.80 12.68 14.58
N ILE A 144 14.64 13.32 14.49
CA ILE A 144 13.51 13.06 15.38
C ILE A 144 12.37 12.52 14.52
N LEU A 145 12.00 11.27 14.76
CA LEU A 145 10.89 10.58 14.11
C LEU A 145 9.66 10.76 14.99
N VAL A 146 8.77 11.67 14.61
CA VAL A 146 7.54 11.92 15.36
C VAL A 146 6.38 11.13 14.77
N TYR A 147 5.55 10.56 15.64
CA TYR A 147 4.19 10.16 15.31
C TYR A 147 3.32 11.41 15.18
N SER A 148 3.44 12.09 14.03
CA SER A 148 2.86 13.40 13.76
C SER A 148 1.32 13.38 13.78
N ALA A 149 0.72 14.50 14.18
CA ALA A 149 -0.72 14.73 14.05
C ALA A 149 -1.18 14.98 12.60
N GLU A 150 -0.26 15.08 11.63
CA GLU A 150 -0.59 15.15 10.19
C GLU A 150 -0.93 13.77 9.60
N GLU A 151 -0.55 12.68 10.29
CA GLU A 151 -1.07 11.34 10.03
C GLU A 151 -2.39 11.13 10.80
N GLN A 152 -3.34 12.08 10.69
CA GLN A 152 -4.68 11.96 11.31
C GLN A 152 -5.41 10.69 10.86
N GLU A 153 -5.03 10.16 9.70
CA GLU A 153 -5.57 8.92 9.15
C GLU A 153 -5.28 7.71 10.06
N LEU A 154 -4.23 7.77 10.89
CA LEU A 154 -3.88 6.76 11.89
C LEU A 154 -4.47 7.04 13.28
N ARG A 155 -5.38 8.02 13.41
CA ARG A 155 -6.09 8.32 14.67
C ARG A 155 -7.59 8.20 14.55
N SER A 156 -8.05 7.62 13.46
CA SER A 156 -9.46 7.34 13.26
C SER A 156 -9.92 6.30 14.30
N LEU A 157 -10.96 6.70 15.05
CA LEU A 157 -11.90 5.75 15.68
C LEU A 157 -11.36 4.93 16.87
N GLY A 158 -10.34 5.46 17.57
CA GLY A 158 -9.88 4.93 18.87
C GLY A 158 -8.94 3.73 18.79
N ILE A 159 -8.30 3.52 17.64
CA ILE A 159 -7.32 2.46 17.41
C ILE A 159 -5.90 2.98 17.64
N ASP A 160 -5.09 2.16 18.30
CA ASP A 160 -3.68 2.43 18.56
C ASP A 160 -2.81 1.84 17.44
N PHE A 161 -2.19 2.72 16.65
CA PHE A 161 -1.29 2.35 15.55
C PHE A 161 0.20 2.48 15.94
N VAL A 162 0.50 2.77 17.21
CA VAL A 162 1.87 3.03 17.69
C VAL A 162 2.80 1.82 17.49
N GLU A 163 2.29 0.61 17.69
CA GLU A 163 3.06 -0.63 17.50
C GLU A 163 3.46 -0.81 16.03
N MET A 164 2.50 -0.65 15.11
CA MET A 164 2.73 -0.69 13.66
C MET A 164 3.67 0.45 13.19
N PHE A 165 3.62 1.62 13.83
CA PHE A 165 4.48 2.74 13.47
C PHE A 165 5.96 2.41 13.68
N THR A 166 6.30 1.81 14.83
CA THR A 166 7.68 1.49 15.17
C THR A 166 8.26 0.47 14.20
N SER A 167 7.53 -0.62 13.93
CA SER A 167 7.93 -1.65 12.98
C SER A 167 8.12 -1.10 11.57
N THR A 168 7.14 -0.33 11.09
CA THR A 168 7.15 0.30 9.77
C THR A 168 8.29 1.30 9.62
N ALA A 169 8.53 2.14 10.64
CA ALA A 169 9.60 3.13 10.61
C ALA A 169 10.98 2.48 10.53
N ILE A 170 11.22 1.41 11.31
CA ILE A 170 12.47 0.65 11.27
C ILE A 170 12.71 0.04 9.89
N ARG A 171 11.70 -0.65 9.34
CA ARG A 171 11.76 -1.27 8.00
C ARG A 171 12.07 -0.23 6.93
N ARG A 172 11.37 0.91 6.94
CA ARG A 172 11.59 2.03 6.00
C ARG A 172 13.00 2.62 6.10
N LEU A 173 13.52 2.81 7.32
CA LEU A 173 14.88 3.31 7.53
C LEU A 173 15.93 2.34 6.99
N ARG A 174 15.81 1.04 7.32
CA ARG A 174 16.72 -0.01 6.84
C ARG A 174 16.67 -0.15 5.32
N ALA A 175 15.48 -0.09 4.72
CA ALA A 175 15.30 -0.08 3.28
C ALA A 175 16.01 1.12 2.60
N LYS A 176 16.05 2.28 3.26
CA LYS A 176 16.82 3.46 2.82
C LYS A 176 18.32 3.36 3.15
N GLY A 177 18.75 2.27 3.77
CA GLY A 177 20.14 1.97 4.13
C GLY A 177 20.62 2.65 5.40
N VAL A 178 19.70 2.93 6.33
CA VAL A 178 20.05 3.34 7.70
C VAL A 178 20.18 2.06 8.53
N PRO A 179 21.38 1.71 9.03
CA PRO A 179 21.62 0.46 9.77
C PRO A 179 21.10 0.57 11.21
N VAL A 180 19.78 0.58 11.38
CA VAL A 180 19.14 0.49 12.69
C VAL A 180 19.43 -0.90 13.26
N THR A 181 20.21 -0.96 14.33
CA THR A 181 20.60 -2.22 14.99
C THR A 181 20.08 -2.35 16.41
N THR A 182 19.58 -1.23 16.97
CA THR A 182 19.23 -1.15 18.37
C THR A 182 18.05 -0.20 18.61
N ILE A 183 17.15 -0.59 19.51
CA ILE A 183 16.17 0.30 20.14
C ILE A 183 16.53 0.45 21.61
N LEU A 184 16.64 1.69 22.08
CA LEU A 184 16.84 2.01 23.49
C LEU A 184 15.52 2.52 24.09
N THR A 185 14.94 1.76 25.01
CA THR A 185 13.65 2.07 25.63
C THR A 185 13.57 1.54 27.07
N GLU A 186 12.75 2.17 27.91
CA GLU A 186 12.36 1.68 29.24
C GLU A 186 10.99 0.97 29.24
N ARG A 187 10.31 0.89 28.09
CA ARG A 187 9.01 0.23 28.00
C ARG A 187 9.18 -1.29 28.03
N ASP A 188 8.37 -1.95 28.86
CA ASP A 188 8.19 -3.40 28.85
C ASP A 188 7.35 -3.80 27.62
N GLU A 189 7.92 -3.66 26.43
CA GLU A 189 7.30 -4.13 25.19
C GLU A 189 8.22 -5.15 24.54
N HIS A 190 7.69 -6.37 24.35
CA HIS A 190 8.29 -7.36 23.48
C HIS A 190 8.10 -6.86 22.04
N PRO A 191 9.16 -6.48 21.32
CA PRO A 191 9.02 -6.17 19.91
C PRO A 191 8.48 -7.43 19.23
N ASP A 192 7.52 -7.24 18.34
CA ASP A 192 7.01 -8.27 17.45
C ASP A 192 8.15 -9.16 16.94
N GLU A 193 8.01 -10.49 17.08
CA GLU A 193 9.11 -11.47 16.96
C GLU A 193 9.83 -11.38 15.60
N SER A 194 9.16 -10.86 14.56
CA SER A 194 9.75 -10.67 13.21
C SER A 194 10.84 -9.58 13.15
N LEU A 195 10.81 -8.56 14.00
CA LEU A 195 11.83 -7.51 14.08
C LEU A 195 12.94 -7.84 15.07
N ALA A 196 12.64 -8.67 16.06
CA ALA A 196 13.54 -9.04 17.14
C ALA A 196 14.78 -9.79 16.64
N GLU A 197 14.74 -10.45 15.48
CA GLU A 197 15.91 -11.16 14.95
C GLU A 197 17.05 -10.23 14.48
N GLN A 198 16.75 -8.99 14.07
CA GLN A 198 17.73 -8.09 13.45
C GLN A 198 18.00 -6.79 14.24
N VAL A 199 17.12 -6.43 15.17
CA VAL A 199 17.23 -5.21 15.99
C VAL A 199 17.17 -5.57 17.47
N SER A 200 18.22 -5.24 18.21
CA SER A 200 18.28 -5.51 19.65
C SER A 200 17.54 -4.45 20.45
N VAL A 201 16.73 -4.86 21.42
CA VAL A 201 16.06 -3.92 22.33
C VAL A 201 16.74 -3.94 23.69
N MET A 202 17.06 -2.76 24.20
CA MET A 202 17.84 -2.60 25.43
C MET A 202 17.28 -1.50 26.32
N THR A 203 17.38 -1.71 27.63
CA THR A 203 17.22 -0.65 28.61
C THR A 203 18.50 0.18 28.73
N PRO A 204 18.44 1.42 29.23
CA PRO A 204 19.63 2.22 29.51
C PRO A 204 20.64 1.51 30.42
N ALA A 205 20.16 0.77 31.43
CA ALA A 205 20.99 -0.02 32.32
C ALA A 205 21.77 -1.13 31.60
N THR A 206 21.13 -1.81 30.65
CA THR A 206 21.76 -2.85 29.84
C THR A 206 22.76 -2.24 28.85
N ALA A 207 22.41 -1.14 28.19
CA ALA A 207 23.30 -0.44 27.26
C ALA A 207 24.59 0.03 27.94
N LEU A 208 24.48 0.69 29.11
CA LEU A 208 25.65 1.15 29.86
C LEU A 208 26.56 -0.01 30.30
N ARG A 209 25.97 -1.11 30.80
CA ARG A 209 26.71 -2.31 31.20
C ARG A 209 27.48 -2.93 30.04
N ARG A 210 26.84 -3.02 28.86
CA ARG A 210 27.46 -3.57 27.64
C ARG A 210 28.57 -2.68 27.11
N ALA A 211 28.40 -1.35 27.17
CA ALA A 211 29.45 -0.40 26.81
C ALA A 211 30.70 -0.58 27.67
N LEU A 212 30.54 -0.69 28.99
CA LEU A 212 31.66 -0.93 29.91
C LEU A 212 32.42 -2.25 29.64
N SER A 213 31.78 -3.22 29.00
CA SER A 213 32.39 -4.51 28.63
C SER A 213 32.77 -4.61 27.14
N GLY A 214 32.61 -3.56 26.34
CA GLY A 214 32.85 -3.59 24.88
C GLY A 214 31.97 -4.58 24.13
N ALA A 215 30.75 -4.86 24.62
CA ALA A 215 29.92 -5.95 24.16
C ALA A 215 28.95 -5.54 23.05
N PHE A 216 29.43 -4.91 21.97
CA PHE A 216 28.62 -4.45 20.82
C PHE A 216 29.08 -4.97 19.44
N ALA A 217 29.97 -5.98 19.43
CA ALA A 217 30.47 -6.58 18.19
C ALA A 217 29.34 -7.04 17.25
N ALA A 218 28.25 -7.59 17.81
CA ALA A 218 27.12 -8.07 17.03
C ALA A 218 26.35 -6.94 16.32
N GLU A 219 26.13 -5.80 16.98
CA GLU A 219 25.51 -4.61 16.38
C GLU A 219 26.40 -4.05 15.27
N ILE A 220 27.71 -3.97 15.49
CA ILE A 220 28.68 -3.50 14.49
C ILE A 220 28.68 -4.42 13.26
N GLU A 221 28.71 -5.74 13.47
CA GLU A 221 28.65 -6.72 12.40
C GLU A 221 27.32 -6.66 11.63
N ARG A 222 26.18 -6.51 12.33
CA ARG A 222 24.87 -6.34 11.68
C ARG A 222 24.78 -5.08 10.83
N ALA A 223 25.33 -3.96 11.29
CA ALA A 223 25.37 -2.73 10.52
C ALA A 223 26.22 -2.88 9.25
N ALA A 224 27.43 -3.45 9.39
CA ALA A 224 28.32 -3.69 8.27
C ALA A 224 27.71 -4.66 7.24
N LYS A 225 27.08 -5.75 7.72
CA LYS A 225 26.38 -6.71 6.88
C LYS A 225 25.21 -6.07 6.12
N LEU A 226 24.37 -5.27 6.79
CA LEU A 226 23.28 -4.54 6.12
C LEU A 226 23.79 -3.67 4.97
N MET A 227 24.89 -2.94 5.20
CA MET A 227 25.48 -2.08 4.18
C MET A 227 26.06 -2.89 3.02
N GLN A 228 26.69 -4.03 3.32
CA GLN A 228 27.21 -4.95 2.31
C GLN A 228 26.07 -5.56 1.47
N ASP A 229 25.05 -6.14 2.13
CA ASP A 229 23.90 -6.77 1.48
C ASP A 229 23.19 -5.76 0.56
N ARG A 230 22.99 -4.52 1.04
CA ARG A 230 22.43 -3.43 0.23
C ARG A 230 23.24 -3.15 -1.02
N SER A 231 24.58 -3.12 -0.91
CA SER A 231 25.46 -2.82 -2.04
C SER A 231 25.51 -3.93 -3.10
N GLN A 232 25.14 -5.15 -2.73
CA GLN A 232 25.16 -6.33 -3.60
C GLN A 232 23.78 -6.69 -4.18
N SER A 233 22.72 -6.05 -3.67
CA SER A 233 21.34 -6.33 -4.06
C SER A 233 20.87 -5.42 -5.20
N ASN A 234 19.94 -5.92 -6.02
CA ASN A 234 19.16 -5.04 -6.88
C ASN A 234 18.39 -4.03 -6.01
N PRO A 235 18.30 -2.73 -6.37
CA PRO A 235 17.63 -1.72 -5.56
C PRO A 235 16.18 -2.05 -5.22
N LEU A 236 15.41 -2.61 -6.16
CA LEU A 236 14.02 -2.98 -5.94
C LEU A 236 13.91 -4.16 -4.98
N ASP A 237 14.72 -5.21 -5.22
CA ASP A 237 14.72 -6.39 -4.36
C ASP A 237 15.10 -6.02 -2.93
N TRP A 238 16.17 -5.25 -2.75
CA TRP A 238 16.57 -4.73 -1.44
C TRP A 238 15.42 -4.02 -0.73
N ARG A 239 14.72 -3.12 -1.43
CA ARG A 239 13.61 -2.36 -0.84
C ARG A 239 12.46 -3.28 -0.44
N LEU A 240 12.06 -4.21 -1.31
CA LEU A 240 10.96 -5.12 -1.04
C LEU A 240 11.30 -6.10 0.08
N ASP A 241 12.50 -6.68 0.09
CA ASP A 241 12.99 -7.60 1.12
C ASP A 241 12.98 -6.93 2.50
N GLN A 242 13.45 -5.67 2.59
CA GLN A 242 13.50 -4.93 3.85
C GLN A 242 12.13 -4.43 4.34
N THR A 243 11.11 -4.36 3.48
CA THR A 243 9.84 -3.70 3.84
C THR A 243 8.61 -4.59 3.82
N THR A 244 8.66 -5.76 3.18
CA THR A 244 7.46 -6.58 2.92
C THR A 244 7.57 -8.03 3.39
N ASP A 245 8.73 -8.45 3.90
CA ASP A 245 9.05 -9.85 4.25
C ASP A 245 8.75 -10.86 3.12
N SER A 246 8.66 -10.39 1.87
CA SER A 246 8.36 -11.23 0.70
C SER A 246 9.65 -11.65 0.01
N GLU A 247 9.67 -12.90 -0.46
CA GLU A 247 10.83 -13.48 -1.15
C GLU A 247 10.62 -13.47 -2.68
N LEU A 248 11.69 -13.14 -3.42
CA LEU A 248 11.68 -13.27 -4.87
C LEU A 248 11.85 -14.73 -5.28
N VAL A 249 10.84 -15.27 -5.97
CA VAL A 249 10.82 -16.64 -6.44
C VAL A 249 11.03 -16.67 -7.96
N PRO A 250 12.13 -17.26 -8.47
CA PRO A 250 12.35 -17.44 -9.90
C PRO A 250 11.57 -18.65 -10.46
N GLY A 251 11.53 -18.78 -11.80
CA GLY A 251 11.06 -20.01 -12.44
C GLY A 251 9.56 -20.05 -12.71
N ASN A 252 8.88 -18.92 -12.79
CA ASN A 252 7.42 -18.86 -12.92
C ASN A 252 6.98 -18.48 -14.33
N SER A 253 5.76 -18.89 -14.68
CA SER A 253 5.02 -18.39 -15.84
C SER A 253 3.84 -17.58 -15.33
N PHE A 254 3.73 -16.32 -15.79
CA PHE A 254 2.66 -15.40 -15.41
C PHE A 254 1.80 -15.01 -16.61
N HIS A 255 0.51 -14.85 -16.39
CA HIS A 255 -0.41 -14.24 -17.36
C HIS A 255 -1.29 -13.20 -16.64
N ALA A 256 -1.24 -11.96 -17.12
CA ALA A 256 -2.15 -10.90 -16.67
C ALA A 256 -3.40 -10.89 -17.54
N GLU A 257 -4.59 -10.88 -16.92
CA GLU A 257 -5.85 -10.81 -17.65
C GLU A 257 -6.71 -9.62 -17.24
N LEU A 258 -7.00 -8.77 -18.23
CA LEU A 258 -7.80 -7.55 -18.10
C LEU A 258 -9.14 -7.63 -18.85
N ASP A 259 -9.33 -8.61 -19.73
CA ASP A 259 -10.64 -8.88 -20.34
C ASP A 259 -11.47 -9.80 -19.44
N ASN A 260 -12.69 -9.35 -19.11
CA ASN A 260 -13.55 -10.06 -18.18
C ASN A 260 -14.06 -11.40 -18.73
N GLY A 261 -14.35 -11.48 -20.04
CA GLY A 261 -14.86 -12.69 -20.67
C GLY A 261 -13.80 -13.78 -20.71
N GLU A 262 -12.58 -13.39 -21.06
CA GLU A 262 -11.41 -14.26 -21.04
C GLU A 262 -11.04 -14.66 -19.60
N ALA A 263 -11.06 -13.72 -18.64
CA ALA A 263 -10.85 -14.03 -17.22
C ALA A 263 -11.83 -15.08 -16.71
N ARG A 264 -13.12 -14.91 -17.03
CA ARG A 264 -14.18 -15.86 -16.69
C ARG A 264 -13.87 -17.23 -17.28
N ARG A 265 -13.49 -17.30 -18.56
CA ARG A 265 -13.17 -18.54 -19.25
C ARG A 265 -12.00 -19.27 -18.57
N ARG A 266 -10.91 -18.55 -18.26
CA ARG A 266 -9.71 -19.14 -17.63
C ARG A 266 -9.99 -19.71 -16.25
N VAL A 267 -10.68 -18.96 -15.39
CA VAL A 267 -11.01 -19.41 -14.03
C VAL A 267 -11.96 -20.61 -14.05
N LEU A 268 -13.03 -20.57 -14.87
CA LEU A 268 -13.97 -21.68 -14.94
C LEU A 268 -13.33 -22.94 -15.56
N ASN A 269 -12.48 -22.78 -16.58
CA ASN A 269 -11.71 -23.91 -17.13
C ASN A 269 -10.77 -24.52 -16.10
N ALA A 270 -10.12 -23.69 -15.27
CA ALA A 270 -9.26 -24.20 -14.19
C ALA A 270 -10.06 -25.04 -13.18
N PHE A 271 -11.31 -24.66 -12.88
CA PHE A 271 -12.19 -25.52 -12.08
C PHE A 271 -12.54 -26.82 -12.78
N ASP A 272 -12.89 -26.77 -14.07
CA ASP A 272 -13.26 -27.94 -14.85
C ASP A 272 -12.09 -28.95 -14.95
N GLU A 273 -10.86 -28.45 -15.03
CA GLU A 273 -9.60 -29.21 -15.12
C GLU A 273 -9.09 -29.77 -13.77
N ALA A 274 -9.60 -29.29 -12.63
CA ALA A 274 -9.09 -29.67 -11.31
C ALA A 274 -9.19 -31.18 -11.05
N GLN A 275 -8.11 -31.75 -10.50
CA GLN A 275 -7.98 -33.20 -10.26
C GLN A 275 -7.97 -33.58 -8.78
N SER A 276 -7.53 -32.68 -7.90
CA SER A 276 -7.31 -33.01 -6.48
C SER A 276 -7.88 -31.98 -5.52
N THR A 277 -7.57 -30.69 -5.69
CA THR A 277 -7.96 -29.64 -4.75
C THR A 277 -8.36 -28.35 -5.44
N ILE A 278 -9.35 -27.66 -4.88
CA ILE A 278 -9.67 -26.27 -5.24
C ILE A 278 -9.77 -25.47 -3.94
N HIS A 279 -8.92 -24.45 -3.80
CA HIS A 279 -8.97 -23.51 -2.69
C HIS A 279 -9.36 -22.14 -3.20
N ILE A 280 -10.38 -21.54 -2.61
CA ILE A 280 -10.93 -20.26 -3.06
C ILE A 280 -11.07 -19.34 -1.87
N GLN A 281 -10.64 -18.11 -2.02
CA GLN A 281 -10.85 -17.02 -1.08
C GLN A 281 -11.39 -15.83 -1.84
N PHE A 282 -12.52 -15.27 -1.39
CA PHE A 282 -13.10 -14.04 -1.93
C PHE A 282 -13.47 -13.07 -0.80
N TYR A 283 -13.37 -11.77 -1.09
CA TYR A 283 -13.93 -10.75 -0.21
C TYR A 283 -15.46 -10.65 -0.35
N MET A 284 -15.96 -10.77 -1.57
CA MET A 284 -17.39 -10.63 -1.83
C MET A 284 -17.88 -11.71 -2.80
N VAL A 285 -19.01 -12.31 -2.45
CA VAL A 285 -19.75 -13.25 -3.31
C VAL A 285 -21.20 -12.80 -3.38
N GLN A 286 -21.67 -12.45 -4.58
CA GLN A 286 -23.03 -11.97 -4.80
C GLN A 286 -23.81 -12.88 -5.76
N PRO A 287 -25.16 -12.90 -5.67
CA PRO A 287 -25.98 -13.63 -6.63
C PRO A 287 -25.77 -13.09 -8.05
N SER A 288 -25.30 -13.96 -8.96
CA SER A 288 -25.01 -13.59 -10.35
C SER A 288 -24.87 -14.83 -11.23
N ASP A 289 -24.94 -14.68 -12.55
CA ASP A 289 -24.74 -15.80 -13.48
C ASP A 289 -23.34 -16.42 -13.32
N PHE A 290 -22.31 -15.60 -13.12
CA PHE A 290 -20.96 -16.09 -12.81
C PHE A 290 -20.94 -16.96 -11.56
N THR A 291 -21.55 -16.48 -10.47
CA THR A 291 -21.58 -17.18 -9.18
C THR A 291 -22.29 -18.53 -9.30
N GLU A 292 -23.42 -18.58 -10.00
CA GLU A 292 -24.14 -19.83 -10.26
C GLU A 292 -23.29 -20.82 -11.07
N HIS A 293 -22.61 -20.34 -12.13
CA HIS A 293 -21.72 -21.18 -12.94
C HIS A 293 -20.51 -21.70 -12.18
N MET A 294 -19.96 -20.91 -11.26
CA MET A 294 -18.89 -21.32 -10.36
C MET A 294 -19.39 -22.40 -9.40
N VAL A 295 -20.49 -22.16 -8.69
CA VAL A 295 -21.07 -23.11 -7.72
C VAL A 295 -21.33 -24.46 -8.36
N VAL A 296 -21.98 -24.49 -9.53
CA VAL A 296 -22.26 -25.74 -10.27
C VAL A 296 -20.97 -26.52 -10.54
N ARG A 297 -19.90 -25.85 -10.99
CA ARG A 297 -18.62 -26.51 -11.29
C ARG A 297 -17.93 -27.03 -10.04
N LEU A 298 -17.90 -26.24 -8.96
CA LEU A 298 -17.33 -26.66 -7.68
C LEU A 298 -18.03 -27.91 -7.14
N ILE A 299 -19.36 -27.95 -7.18
CA ILE A 299 -20.15 -29.13 -6.79
C ILE A 299 -19.83 -30.32 -7.70
N GLN A 300 -19.77 -30.11 -9.03
CA GLN A 300 -19.44 -31.19 -9.97
C GLN A 300 -18.05 -31.77 -9.71
N ARG A 301 -17.04 -30.95 -9.41
CA ARG A 301 -15.70 -31.40 -9.06
C ARG A 301 -15.66 -32.08 -7.70
N ALA A 302 -16.35 -31.52 -6.71
CA ALA A 302 -16.46 -32.12 -5.38
C ALA A 302 -17.04 -33.54 -5.42
N ARG A 303 -18.11 -33.73 -6.18
CA ARG A 303 -18.72 -35.06 -6.41
C ARG A 303 -17.84 -36.00 -7.24
N ALA A 304 -16.90 -35.46 -8.02
CA ALA A 304 -15.88 -36.23 -8.72
C ALA A 304 -14.66 -36.57 -7.85
N GLY A 305 -14.65 -36.17 -6.56
CA GLY A 305 -13.60 -36.49 -5.59
C GLY A 305 -12.60 -35.36 -5.33
N VAL A 306 -12.74 -34.20 -5.97
CA VAL A 306 -11.89 -33.03 -5.71
C VAL A 306 -12.25 -32.41 -4.36
N LYS A 307 -11.27 -32.14 -3.51
CA LYS A 307 -11.52 -31.46 -2.23
C LYS A 307 -11.61 -29.94 -2.44
N VAL A 308 -12.73 -29.33 -2.12
CA VAL A 308 -12.94 -27.89 -2.25
C VAL A 308 -12.92 -27.21 -0.88
N ARG A 309 -12.18 -26.11 -0.74
CA ARG A 309 -12.17 -25.25 0.45
C ARG A 309 -12.45 -23.81 0.03
N PHE A 310 -13.50 -23.23 0.58
CA PHE A 310 -14.05 -21.96 0.14
C PHE A 310 -14.15 -20.98 1.31
N MET A 311 -13.41 -19.88 1.26
CA MET A 311 -13.44 -18.80 2.25
C MET A 311 -14.09 -17.55 1.67
N VAL A 312 -14.92 -16.91 2.48
CA VAL A 312 -15.49 -15.60 2.16
C VAL A 312 -15.38 -14.63 3.32
N ASP A 313 -15.13 -13.35 3.05
CA ASP A 313 -15.31 -12.34 4.09
C ASP A 313 -16.77 -12.28 4.54
N ALA A 314 -16.99 -12.43 5.85
CA ALA A 314 -18.32 -12.48 6.43
C ALA A 314 -19.17 -11.24 6.12
N LEU A 315 -18.61 -10.04 6.37
CA LEU A 315 -19.35 -8.78 6.28
C LEU A 315 -19.80 -8.49 4.86
N TYR A 316 -18.88 -8.57 3.90
CA TYR A 316 -19.15 -8.18 2.51
C TYR A 316 -19.82 -9.28 1.67
N SER A 317 -19.82 -10.52 2.16
CA SER A 317 -20.59 -11.62 1.56
C SER A 317 -21.89 -11.92 2.30
N ASP A 318 -22.28 -11.16 3.33
CA ASP A 318 -23.45 -11.46 4.18
C ASP A 318 -23.47 -12.91 4.74
N GLU A 319 -22.28 -13.45 5.02
CA GLU A 319 -22.07 -14.82 5.48
C GLU A 319 -21.73 -14.83 6.97
N GLU A 320 -22.56 -15.45 7.80
CA GLU A 320 -22.40 -15.51 9.27
C GLU A 320 -22.38 -14.12 9.93
N VAL A 321 -23.22 -13.21 9.41
CA VAL A 321 -23.45 -11.86 9.96
C VAL A 321 -24.80 -11.79 10.64
N LEU A 322 -24.82 -11.73 11.97
CA LEU A 322 -26.01 -11.70 12.81
C LEU A 322 -26.96 -12.87 12.52
N GLY A 323 -26.39 -14.05 12.23
CA GLY A 323 -27.13 -15.26 11.89
C GLY A 323 -27.61 -15.35 10.43
N ARG A 324 -27.27 -14.38 9.57
CA ARG A 324 -27.51 -14.48 8.12
C ARG A 324 -26.50 -15.43 7.47
N LEU A 325 -26.93 -16.11 6.42
CA LEU A 325 -26.09 -16.96 5.56
C LEU A 325 -26.30 -16.51 4.11
N ASN A 326 -25.25 -16.53 3.32
CA ASN A 326 -25.28 -16.14 1.92
C ASN A 326 -25.96 -17.24 1.09
N PRO A 327 -27.13 -16.95 0.49
CA PRO A 327 -27.88 -17.96 -0.25
C PRO A 327 -27.13 -18.50 -1.47
N SER A 328 -26.20 -17.73 -2.04
CA SER A 328 -25.45 -18.08 -3.24
C SER A 328 -24.44 -19.20 -3.02
N ILE A 329 -24.06 -19.48 -1.76
CA ILE A 329 -23.08 -20.52 -1.41
C ILE A 329 -23.64 -21.56 -0.45
N LEU A 330 -24.94 -21.51 -0.13
CA LEU A 330 -25.58 -22.49 0.77
C LEU A 330 -25.44 -23.93 0.25
N SER A 331 -25.63 -24.14 -1.06
CA SER A 331 -25.49 -25.46 -1.68
C SER A 331 -24.07 -26.02 -1.60
N LEU A 332 -23.05 -25.15 -1.54
CA LEU A 332 -21.67 -25.60 -1.31
C LEU A 332 -21.53 -26.26 0.08
N LYS A 333 -22.24 -25.77 1.10
CA LYS A 333 -22.19 -26.33 2.46
C LYS A 333 -22.86 -27.71 2.58
N GLU A 334 -23.66 -28.11 1.60
CA GLU A 334 -24.39 -29.38 1.59
C GLU A 334 -23.57 -30.54 1.00
N GLU A 335 -22.43 -30.25 0.36
CA GLU A 335 -21.60 -31.25 -0.30
C GLU A 335 -20.46 -31.76 0.61
N GLU A 336 -20.32 -33.08 0.72
CA GLU A 336 -19.33 -33.73 1.62
C GLU A 336 -17.87 -33.32 1.37
N ASN A 337 -17.51 -33.08 0.10
CA ASN A 337 -16.16 -32.71 -0.30
C ASN A 337 -15.92 -31.20 -0.36
N ILE A 338 -16.84 -30.38 0.14
CA ILE A 338 -16.71 -28.93 0.19
C ILE A 338 -16.75 -28.44 1.63
N GLU A 339 -15.73 -27.68 2.02
CA GLU A 339 -15.71 -26.97 3.29
C GLU A 339 -15.82 -25.46 3.01
N VAL A 340 -16.76 -24.79 3.68
CA VAL A 340 -16.98 -23.34 3.56
C VAL A 340 -16.72 -22.67 4.90
N LEU A 341 -15.91 -21.60 4.92
CA LEU A 341 -15.65 -20.80 6.11
C LEU A 341 -15.93 -19.32 5.87
N ALA A 342 -16.55 -18.69 6.85
CA ALA A 342 -16.64 -17.25 6.95
C ALA A 342 -15.38 -16.69 7.62
N VAL A 343 -14.73 -15.72 6.99
CA VAL A 343 -13.60 -14.98 7.56
C VAL A 343 -14.16 -13.85 8.43
N ASN A 344 -13.73 -13.80 9.69
CA ASN A 344 -14.12 -12.79 10.68
C ASN A 344 -15.66 -12.61 10.83
N PRO A 345 -16.41 -13.65 11.22
CA PRO A 345 -17.87 -13.58 11.42
C PRO A 345 -18.28 -12.53 12.45
N ILE A 346 -19.52 -12.06 12.35
CA ILE A 346 -20.11 -11.06 13.26
C ILE A 346 -21.36 -11.68 13.88
N GLU A 347 -21.19 -12.33 15.03
CA GLU A 347 -22.24 -13.14 15.66
C GLU A 347 -23.29 -12.29 16.39
N SER A 348 -22.89 -11.10 16.87
CA SER A 348 -23.79 -10.24 17.64
C SER A 348 -23.50 -8.75 17.44
N ARG A 349 -24.51 -7.92 17.71
CA ARG A 349 -24.40 -6.45 17.67
C ARG A 349 -23.32 -5.89 18.60
N LYS A 350 -22.90 -6.64 19.62
CA LYS A 350 -21.83 -6.22 20.55
C LYS A 350 -20.44 -6.26 19.91
N GLN A 351 -20.27 -7.02 18.82
CA GLN A 351 -19.02 -7.12 18.06
C GLN A 351 -18.96 -6.05 16.95
N VAL A 352 -19.98 -5.21 16.79
CA VAL A 352 -20.02 -4.16 15.78
C VAL A 352 -19.30 -2.93 16.31
N ASP A 353 -17.99 -2.93 16.13
CA ASP A 353 -17.12 -1.76 16.31
C ASP A 353 -16.37 -1.46 15.00
N VAL A 354 -15.74 -0.29 14.94
CA VAL A 354 -15.02 0.15 13.75
C VAL A 354 -13.93 -0.84 13.34
N SER A 355 -13.12 -1.29 14.29
CA SER A 355 -12.00 -2.19 14.03
C SER A 355 -12.49 -3.47 13.38
N ARG A 356 -13.57 -4.05 13.91
CA ARG A 356 -14.18 -5.28 13.40
C ARG A 356 -14.80 -5.11 12.00
N LEU A 357 -15.34 -3.92 11.71
CA LEU A 357 -15.93 -3.60 10.42
C LEU A 357 -14.89 -3.23 9.36
N LYS A 358 -13.75 -2.65 9.74
CA LYS A 358 -12.67 -2.25 8.81
C LYS A 358 -11.63 -3.34 8.58
N LYS A 359 -11.28 -4.14 9.61
CA LYS A 359 -10.32 -5.26 9.49
C LYS A 359 -10.94 -6.45 8.77
N ARG A 360 -11.09 -6.33 7.47
CA ARG A 360 -11.68 -7.35 6.60
C ARG A 360 -10.62 -8.00 5.73
N ASP A 361 -10.96 -9.16 5.19
CA ASP A 361 -10.04 -9.92 4.35
C ASP A 361 -10.32 -9.66 2.87
N HIS A 362 -9.60 -8.70 2.31
CA HIS A 362 -9.81 -8.22 0.95
C HIS A 362 -9.01 -9.02 -0.10
N ARG A 363 -8.44 -10.17 0.26
CA ARG A 363 -7.74 -11.04 -0.71
C ARG A 363 -8.71 -11.82 -1.59
N LYS A 364 -8.35 -11.97 -2.86
CA LYS A 364 -9.05 -12.88 -3.79
C LYS A 364 -8.06 -13.85 -4.41
N LEU A 365 -8.09 -15.08 -3.91
CA LEU A 365 -7.14 -16.14 -4.26
C LEU A 365 -7.92 -17.35 -4.78
N VAL A 366 -7.46 -17.93 -5.88
CA VAL A 366 -7.93 -19.22 -6.36
C VAL A 366 -6.72 -20.10 -6.60
N ILE A 367 -6.67 -21.29 -5.98
CA ILE A 367 -5.57 -22.24 -6.14
C ILE A 367 -6.17 -23.57 -6.59
N VAL A 368 -5.66 -24.12 -7.69
CA VAL A 368 -6.09 -25.40 -8.26
C VAL A 368 -4.93 -26.39 -8.19
N ASP A 369 -5.20 -27.54 -7.57
CA ASP A 369 -4.30 -28.68 -7.39
C ASP A 369 -2.94 -28.36 -6.74
N GLY A 370 -2.83 -27.19 -6.10
CA GLY A 370 -1.55 -26.66 -5.60
C GLY A 370 -0.54 -26.33 -6.70
N ARG A 371 -0.97 -26.24 -7.97
CA ARG A 371 -0.10 -26.10 -9.15
C ARG A 371 -0.37 -24.86 -10.01
N ARG A 372 -1.57 -24.31 -9.93
CA ARG A 372 -1.99 -23.09 -10.62
C ARG A 372 -2.67 -22.18 -9.60
N ALA A 373 -2.35 -20.90 -9.61
CA ALA A 373 -3.03 -19.92 -8.77
C ALA A 373 -3.43 -18.68 -9.53
N PHE A 374 -4.50 -18.03 -9.07
CA PHE A 374 -4.95 -16.72 -9.51
C PHE A 374 -4.93 -15.78 -8.30
N VAL A 375 -4.23 -14.66 -8.44
CA VAL A 375 -4.27 -13.54 -7.48
C VAL A 375 -4.94 -12.37 -8.17
N SER A 376 -6.01 -11.86 -7.58
CA SER A 376 -7.03 -11.11 -8.34
C SER A 376 -7.54 -9.88 -7.61
N GLY A 377 -7.93 -8.87 -8.39
CA GLY A 377 -8.79 -7.79 -7.94
C GLY A 377 -10.29 -8.15 -7.94
N ARG A 378 -10.66 -9.24 -8.64
CA ARG A 378 -12.05 -9.65 -8.92
C ARG A 378 -12.71 -10.41 -7.78
N ASN A 379 -13.90 -9.97 -7.40
CA ASN A 379 -14.83 -10.72 -6.54
C ASN A 379 -15.73 -11.65 -7.37
N ALA A 380 -16.56 -12.46 -6.71
CA ALA A 380 -17.50 -13.34 -7.41
C ALA A 380 -18.84 -12.62 -7.68
N SER A 381 -18.92 -11.96 -8.84
CA SER A 381 -20.15 -11.39 -9.39
C SER A 381 -20.02 -11.09 -10.89
N ASN A 382 -21.13 -10.79 -11.58
CA ASN A 382 -21.19 -10.55 -13.01
C ASN A 382 -20.38 -9.31 -13.46
N GLU A 383 -20.34 -8.23 -12.68
CA GLU A 383 -19.62 -7.01 -13.05
C GLU A 383 -18.11 -7.21 -13.24
N TYR A 384 -17.53 -8.24 -12.62
CA TYR A 384 -16.10 -8.59 -12.71
C TYR A 384 -15.77 -9.54 -13.86
N TYR A 385 -16.77 -10.29 -14.34
CA TYR A 385 -16.57 -11.45 -15.20
C TYR A 385 -17.42 -11.42 -16.48
N MET A 386 -18.33 -10.46 -16.65
CA MET A 386 -19.02 -10.22 -17.93
C MET A 386 -18.24 -9.20 -18.75
N GLY A 387 -18.03 -9.47 -20.04
CA GLY A 387 -17.37 -8.57 -20.97
C GLY A 387 -18.26 -7.40 -21.40
N PHE A 388 -17.64 -6.29 -21.78
CA PHE A 388 -18.35 -5.11 -22.30
C PHE A 388 -19.11 -5.38 -23.60
N SER A 389 -18.74 -6.41 -24.35
CA SER A 389 -19.44 -6.88 -25.54
C SER A 389 -20.59 -7.85 -25.27
N GLU A 390 -20.78 -8.27 -24.01
CA GLU A 390 -21.78 -9.28 -23.63
C GLU A 390 -23.01 -8.66 -22.95
N VAL A 391 -22.86 -7.43 -22.42
CA VAL A 391 -23.93 -6.76 -21.67
C VAL A 391 -24.59 -5.65 -22.50
N PRO A 392 -25.92 -5.70 -22.74
CA PRO A 392 -26.65 -4.59 -23.33
C PRO A 392 -26.67 -3.36 -22.40
N VAL A 393 -26.16 -2.23 -22.89
CA VAL A 393 -26.13 -0.95 -22.17
C VAL A 393 -26.91 0.11 -22.95
N HIS A 394 -27.99 0.62 -22.36
CA HIS A 394 -28.83 1.69 -22.89
C HIS A 394 -29.05 2.77 -21.82
N ASP A 395 -29.79 3.83 -22.16
CA ASP A 395 -29.85 5.01 -21.28
C ASP A 395 -30.40 4.79 -19.87
N ASN A 396 -31.12 3.70 -19.61
CA ASN A 396 -31.66 3.40 -18.28
C ASN A 396 -31.05 2.14 -17.66
N THR A 397 -29.97 1.60 -18.24
CA THR A 397 -29.21 0.50 -17.62
C THR A 397 -28.71 0.96 -16.26
N ARG A 398 -29.05 0.24 -15.19
CA ARG A 398 -28.55 0.55 -13.85
C ARG A 398 -27.04 0.29 -13.78
N HIS A 399 -26.32 1.11 -13.02
CA HIS A 399 -24.86 1.03 -12.98
C HIS A 399 -24.32 -0.34 -12.52
N GLU A 400 -25.04 -1.06 -11.65
CA GLU A 400 -24.63 -2.38 -11.13
C GLU A 400 -24.57 -3.45 -12.23
N ARG A 401 -25.25 -3.22 -13.36
CA ARG A 401 -25.21 -4.14 -14.50
C ARG A 401 -24.09 -3.84 -15.47
N ILE A 402 -23.47 -2.66 -15.38
CA ILE A 402 -22.42 -2.25 -16.31
C ILE A 402 -21.12 -2.93 -15.85
N PRO A 403 -20.44 -3.70 -16.73
CA PRO A 403 -19.17 -4.34 -16.37
C PRO A 403 -18.11 -3.37 -15.90
N TRP A 404 -17.17 -3.86 -15.09
CA TRP A 404 -16.03 -3.10 -14.60
C TRP A 404 -14.76 -3.52 -15.32
N LEU A 405 -13.77 -2.63 -15.41
CA LEU A 405 -12.42 -3.05 -15.77
C LEU A 405 -11.73 -3.59 -14.51
N ASP A 406 -11.21 -4.81 -14.56
CA ASP A 406 -10.46 -5.41 -13.44
C ASP A 406 -9.26 -6.20 -13.96
N ALA A 407 -8.37 -6.64 -13.08
CA ALA A 407 -7.17 -7.39 -13.42
C ALA A 407 -6.94 -8.57 -12.46
N HIS A 408 -6.34 -9.63 -12.98
CA HIS A 408 -5.77 -10.72 -12.17
C HIS A 408 -4.49 -11.22 -12.80
N VAL A 409 -3.68 -11.92 -12.01
CA VAL A 409 -2.52 -12.67 -12.49
C VAL A 409 -2.74 -14.13 -12.23
N GLU A 410 -2.68 -14.92 -13.30
CA GLU A 410 -2.51 -16.37 -13.24
C GLU A 410 -1.02 -16.68 -13.12
N VAL A 411 -0.67 -17.56 -12.20
CA VAL A 411 0.70 -18.06 -11.99
C VAL A 411 0.73 -19.58 -12.00
N ILE A 412 1.72 -20.10 -12.71
CA ILE A 412 2.15 -21.51 -12.67
C ILE A 412 3.66 -21.49 -12.37
N GLY A 413 4.12 -22.42 -11.54
CA GLY A 413 5.51 -22.49 -11.10
C GLY A 413 5.67 -22.38 -9.58
N PRO A 414 6.92 -22.30 -9.08
CA PRO A 414 7.22 -22.42 -7.66
C PRO A 414 6.48 -21.41 -6.75
N LEU A 415 6.15 -20.21 -7.23
CA LEU A 415 5.46 -19.18 -6.44
C LEU A 415 4.03 -19.58 -6.02
N VAL A 416 3.40 -20.56 -6.67
CA VAL A 416 2.08 -21.09 -6.27
C VAL A 416 2.12 -21.61 -4.82
N ARG A 417 3.27 -22.13 -4.37
CA ARG A 417 3.47 -22.57 -2.99
C ARG A 417 3.19 -21.46 -1.98
N THR A 418 3.73 -20.26 -2.20
CA THR A 418 3.54 -19.11 -1.32
C THR A 418 2.08 -18.64 -1.29
N VAL A 419 1.37 -18.71 -2.43
CA VAL A 419 -0.06 -18.40 -2.50
C VAL A 419 -0.89 -19.44 -1.72
N GLN A 420 -0.56 -20.72 -1.88
CA GLN A 420 -1.19 -21.84 -1.16
C GLN A 420 -0.97 -21.70 0.36
N GLU A 421 0.25 -21.43 0.82
CA GLU A 421 0.58 -21.24 2.24
C GLU A 421 -0.17 -20.03 2.84
N THR A 422 -0.32 -18.96 2.07
CA THR A 422 -1.10 -17.78 2.46
C THR A 422 -2.58 -18.11 2.68
N PHE A 423 -3.16 -18.92 1.79
CA PHE A 423 -4.52 -19.45 1.95
C PHE A 423 -4.61 -20.36 3.19
N MET A 424 -3.73 -21.35 3.30
CA MET A 424 -3.72 -22.33 4.39
C MET A 424 -3.56 -21.67 5.77
N GLY A 425 -2.69 -20.66 5.89
CA GLY A 425 -2.50 -19.91 7.13
C GLY A 425 -3.76 -19.13 7.52
N THR A 426 -4.49 -18.59 6.54
CA THR A 426 -5.76 -17.91 6.79
C THR A 426 -6.86 -18.90 7.18
N TRP A 427 -6.97 -20.00 6.43
CA TRP A 427 -7.88 -21.12 6.71
C TRP A 427 -7.74 -21.62 8.14
N HIS A 428 -6.50 -21.89 8.57
CA HIS A 428 -6.21 -22.36 9.92
C HIS A 428 -6.57 -21.32 11.00
N ARG A 429 -6.22 -20.04 10.79
CA ARG A 429 -6.58 -18.96 11.73
C ARG A 429 -8.09 -18.77 11.89
N GLN A 430 -8.87 -19.11 10.87
CA GLN A 430 -10.34 -19.02 10.90
C GLN A 430 -10.99 -20.33 11.40
N GLY A 431 -10.22 -21.25 11.99
CA GLY A 431 -10.74 -22.48 12.60
C GLY A 431 -10.96 -23.63 11.62
N GLY A 432 -10.47 -23.51 10.39
CA GLY A 432 -10.51 -24.58 9.41
C GLY A 432 -9.66 -25.78 9.82
N ALA A 433 -10.06 -26.98 9.38
CA ALA A 433 -9.31 -28.20 9.63
C ALA A 433 -7.88 -28.10 9.08
N GLN A 434 -6.93 -28.74 9.76
CA GLN A 434 -5.55 -28.80 9.30
C GLN A 434 -5.49 -29.44 7.92
N ILE A 435 -4.93 -28.71 6.96
CA ILE A 435 -4.71 -29.20 5.61
C ILE A 435 -3.37 -29.94 5.59
N PRO A 436 -3.32 -31.24 5.23
CA PRO A 436 -2.07 -31.98 5.17
C PRO A 436 -1.07 -31.34 4.19
N SER A 437 0.20 -31.30 4.58
CA SER A 437 1.29 -30.89 3.70
C SER A 437 1.82 -32.09 2.91
N ASP A 438 0.97 -32.71 2.11
CA ASP A 438 1.28 -33.86 1.25
C ASP A 438 1.37 -33.47 -0.24
N ASP A 439 1.71 -34.42 -1.10
CA ASP A 439 1.85 -34.19 -2.56
C ASP A 439 0.54 -33.73 -3.24
N THR A 440 -0.61 -33.91 -2.59
CA THR A 440 -1.91 -33.50 -3.13
C THR A 440 -2.13 -32.00 -2.97
N THR A 441 -1.69 -31.44 -1.83
CA THR A 441 -1.90 -30.04 -1.45
C THR A 441 -0.65 -29.19 -1.73
N MET A 442 0.52 -29.74 -1.45
CA MET A 442 1.82 -29.06 -1.52
C MET A 442 2.78 -29.80 -2.47
N PRO A 443 2.36 -30.06 -3.73
CA PRO A 443 3.16 -30.82 -4.68
C PRO A 443 4.54 -30.18 -4.92
N GLU A 444 5.48 -30.99 -5.39
CA GLU A 444 6.71 -30.47 -5.97
C GLU A 444 6.37 -29.66 -7.24
N LEU A 445 6.93 -28.46 -7.31
CA LEU A 445 6.68 -27.47 -8.36
C LEU A 445 8.00 -27.15 -9.05
N GLU A 446 8.14 -27.66 -10.26
CA GLU A 446 9.27 -27.35 -11.12
C GLU A 446 9.14 -25.93 -11.72
N PRO A 447 10.26 -25.29 -12.06
CA PRO A 447 10.25 -24.08 -12.87
C PRO A 447 9.48 -24.27 -14.18
N THR A 448 8.57 -23.36 -14.50
CA THR A 448 7.71 -23.43 -15.69
C THR A 448 7.88 -22.26 -16.66
N GLY A 449 8.61 -21.22 -16.25
CA GLY A 449 8.91 -20.06 -17.08
C GLY A 449 10.15 -19.30 -16.57
N PRO A 450 10.61 -18.29 -17.31
CA PRO A 450 11.82 -17.55 -16.96
C PRO A 450 11.58 -16.44 -15.91
N ALA A 451 10.32 -16.08 -15.66
CA ALA A 451 9.99 -14.91 -14.88
C ALA A 451 10.20 -15.13 -13.38
N SER A 452 10.62 -14.06 -12.71
CA SER A 452 10.67 -13.99 -11.25
C SER A 452 9.48 -13.21 -10.73
N GLY A 453 8.97 -13.59 -9.58
CA GLY A 453 7.92 -12.84 -8.93
C GLY A 453 7.84 -13.14 -7.44
N ARG A 454 7.12 -12.30 -6.73
CA ARG A 454 6.90 -12.45 -5.29
C ARG A 454 5.46 -12.14 -4.93
N LEU A 455 4.96 -12.80 -3.89
CA LEU A 455 3.67 -12.50 -3.29
C LEU A 455 3.88 -11.55 -2.12
N VAL A 456 3.39 -10.31 -2.25
CA VAL A 456 3.33 -9.37 -1.14
C VAL A 456 1.99 -9.54 -0.45
N VAL A 457 2.02 -9.91 0.83
CA VAL A 457 0.83 -10.02 1.69
C VAL A 457 0.86 -8.86 2.69
N HIS A 458 -0.26 -8.16 2.81
CA HIS A 458 -0.49 -7.18 3.86
C HIS A 458 -1.55 -7.72 4.83
N ARG A 459 -1.33 -7.60 6.13
CA ARG A 459 -2.19 -8.17 7.18
C ARG A 459 -2.81 -7.11 8.07
N GLY A 460 -3.62 -6.22 7.50
CA GLY A 460 -4.26 -5.13 8.23
C GLY A 460 -3.28 -4.40 9.15
N LEU A 461 -3.69 -4.12 10.38
CA LEU A 461 -2.93 -3.28 11.32
C LEU A 461 -1.62 -3.87 11.86
N ALA A 462 -1.22 -5.07 11.46
CA ALA A 462 0.06 -5.64 11.89
C ALA A 462 1.25 -4.99 11.17
N GLU A 463 1.06 -4.54 9.93
CA GLU A 463 2.15 -4.10 9.05
C GLU A 463 1.63 -3.17 7.95
N THR A 464 2.52 -2.64 7.10
CA THR A 464 2.14 -1.72 5.99
C THR A 464 2.67 -2.19 4.63
N ASN A 465 2.81 -3.51 4.45
CA ASN A 465 3.48 -4.09 3.27
C ASN A 465 2.89 -3.65 1.92
N GLY A 466 1.57 -3.48 1.80
CA GLY A 466 0.94 -3.01 0.56
C GLY A 466 1.38 -1.60 0.19
N LEU A 467 1.38 -0.69 1.18
CA LEU A 467 1.90 0.67 1.03
C LEU A 467 3.40 0.64 0.68
N ALA A 468 4.19 -0.14 1.43
CA ALA A 468 5.63 -0.20 1.25
C ALA A 468 6.04 -0.81 -0.10
N MET A 469 5.27 -1.75 -0.63
CA MET A 469 5.44 -2.30 -1.98
C MET A 469 5.33 -1.22 -3.04
N TYR A 470 4.24 -0.42 -3.03
CA TYR A 470 4.09 0.66 -4.00
C TYR A 470 5.17 1.74 -3.83
N GLU A 471 5.53 2.11 -2.59
CA GLU A 471 6.65 3.02 -2.34
C GLU A 471 7.98 2.48 -2.90
N ALA A 472 8.26 1.19 -2.74
CA ALA A 472 9.47 0.55 -3.25
C ALA A 472 9.51 0.57 -4.79
N MET A 473 8.38 0.28 -5.44
CA MET A 473 8.26 0.33 -6.90
C MET A 473 8.43 1.76 -7.45
N PHE A 474 7.81 2.76 -6.82
CA PHE A 474 7.96 4.15 -7.23
C PHE A 474 9.37 4.69 -6.97
N ASP A 475 10.00 4.30 -5.86
CA ASP A 475 11.34 4.83 -5.53
C ASP A 475 12.42 4.44 -6.56
N VAL A 476 12.23 3.33 -7.28
CA VAL A 476 13.16 2.82 -8.33
C VAL A 476 12.78 3.20 -9.76
N ALA A 477 11.64 3.87 -9.96
CA ALA A 477 11.21 4.26 -11.30
C ALA A 477 12.10 5.39 -11.86
N ASP A 478 12.49 5.24 -13.12
CA ASP A 478 13.40 6.15 -13.82
C ASP A 478 12.83 6.72 -15.15
N ASP A 479 11.83 6.09 -15.77
CA ASP A 479 11.27 6.52 -17.07
C ASP A 479 9.76 6.79 -16.99
N HIS A 480 8.97 5.80 -16.58
CA HIS A 480 7.52 5.95 -16.50
C HIS A 480 6.83 4.98 -15.52
N VAL A 481 5.65 5.39 -15.08
CA VAL A 481 4.77 4.60 -14.21
C VAL A 481 3.35 4.61 -14.76
N TYR A 482 2.76 3.43 -14.91
CA TYR A 482 1.32 3.25 -15.11
C TYR A 482 0.65 2.88 -13.78
N ILE A 483 -0.43 3.58 -13.44
CA ILE A 483 -1.27 3.30 -12.27
C ILE A 483 -2.70 3.04 -12.76
N VAL A 484 -3.29 1.92 -12.38
CA VAL A 484 -4.73 1.65 -12.57
C VAL A 484 -5.38 1.58 -11.20
N ASN A 485 -6.23 2.56 -10.91
CA ASN A 485 -6.87 2.73 -9.61
C ASN A 485 -8.04 3.74 -9.71
N ASP A 486 -9.15 3.49 -8.99
CA ASP A 486 -10.31 4.39 -8.93
C ASP A 486 -10.72 4.75 -7.49
N PHE A 487 -9.72 4.75 -6.60
CA PHE A 487 -9.86 5.09 -5.19
C PHE A 487 -8.96 6.29 -4.84
N PRO A 488 -9.19 6.99 -3.71
CA PRO A 488 -8.28 8.02 -3.24
C PRO A 488 -6.87 7.46 -3.01
N ILE A 489 -5.84 8.23 -3.34
CA ILE A 489 -4.45 7.85 -3.09
C ILE A 489 -4.06 8.36 -1.71
N VAL A 490 -3.47 7.50 -0.88
CA VAL A 490 -3.01 7.87 0.47
C VAL A 490 -1.87 8.90 0.38
N PRO A 491 -1.77 9.89 1.29
CA PRO A 491 -0.77 10.96 1.19
C PRO A 491 0.69 10.49 1.08
N ALA A 492 1.03 9.33 1.65
CA ALA A 492 2.36 8.74 1.51
C ALA A 492 2.69 8.38 0.04
N LEU A 493 1.72 7.82 -0.69
CA LEU A 493 1.86 7.50 -2.11
C LEU A 493 1.73 8.74 -2.99
N GLU A 494 0.90 9.73 -2.62
CA GLU A 494 0.88 11.04 -3.31
C GLU A 494 2.27 11.69 -3.28
N ARG A 495 2.92 11.71 -2.11
CA ARG A 495 4.31 12.20 -1.98
C ARG A 495 5.29 11.39 -2.83
N ALA A 496 5.13 10.08 -2.91
CA ALA A 496 5.95 9.25 -3.78
C ALA A 496 5.75 9.61 -5.27
N ILE A 497 4.51 9.87 -5.70
CA ILE A 497 4.19 10.32 -7.05
C ILE A 497 4.77 11.72 -7.31
N TYR A 498 4.70 12.66 -6.37
CA TYR A 498 5.35 13.97 -6.54
C TYR A 498 6.87 13.84 -6.68
N ARG A 499 7.50 12.89 -5.98
CA ARG A 499 8.93 12.58 -6.19
C ARG A 499 9.22 12.05 -7.59
N LEU A 500 8.33 11.22 -8.16
CA LEU A 500 8.44 10.77 -9.55
C LEU A 500 8.41 11.95 -10.52
N LEU A 501 7.42 12.83 -10.38
CA LEU A 501 7.29 14.01 -11.23
C LEU A 501 8.49 14.96 -11.09
N ALA A 502 9.04 15.12 -9.88
CA ALA A 502 10.25 15.90 -9.64
C ALA A 502 11.51 15.28 -10.26
N LYS A 503 11.51 13.96 -10.52
CA LYS A 503 12.53 13.26 -11.31
C LYS A 503 12.24 13.27 -12.82
N GLU A 504 11.19 13.97 -13.26
CA GLU A 504 10.71 13.99 -14.65
C GLU A 504 10.21 12.61 -15.16
N VAL A 505 9.86 11.70 -14.25
CA VAL A 505 9.25 10.40 -14.59
C VAL A 505 7.80 10.62 -15.04
N SER A 506 7.43 10.04 -16.17
CA SER A 506 6.06 10.13 -16.71
C SER A 506 5.10 9.28 -15.87
N VAL A 507 4.05 9.88 -15.30
CA VAL A 507 3.04 9.14 -14.52
C VAL A 507 1.68 9.19 -15.24
N LYS A 508 1.19 8.02 -15.66
CA LYS A 508 -0.13 7.85 -16.29
C LYS A 508 -1.06 7.08 -15.37
N LEU A 509 -2.21 7.67 -15.04
CA LEU A 509 -3.21 7.09 -14.17
C LEU A 509 -4.49 6.78 -14.96
N LEU A 510 -4.83 5.49 -15.10
CA LEU A 510 -6.11 5.03 -15.65
C LEU A 510 -7.11 4.82 -14.50
N THR A 511 -8.16 5.64 -14.50
CA THR A 511 -9.22 5.67 -13.50
C THR A 511 -10.58 5.38 -14.13
N GLY A 512 -11.62 5.20 -13.34
CA GLY A 512 -12.97 4.88 -13.82
C GLY A 512 -14.00 5.92 -13.39
N SER A 513 -15.24 5.50 -13.27
CA SER A 513 -16.27 6.27 -12.57
C SER A 513 -17.11 5.34 -11.69
N ALA A 514 -17.10 5.58 -10.38
CA ALA A 514 -17.78 4.72 -9.39
C ALA A 514 -19.30 4.65 -9.58
N ALA A 515 -19.88 5.71 -10.13
CA ALA A 515 -21.14 5.67 -10.82
C ALA A 515 -20.85 5.80 -12.32
N ALA A 516 -21.07 4.74 -13.11
CA ALA A 516 -20.74 4.76 -14.54
C ALA A 516 -21.32 6.00 -15.24
N ARG A 517 -20.56 6.56 -16.18
CA ARG A 517 -20.95 7.75 -16.95
C ARG A 517 -21.18 7.44 -18.42
N ARG A 518 -21.99 8.27 -19.06
CA ARG A 518 -22.12 8.34 -20.52
C ARG A 518 -20.97 9.15 -21.12
N ASP A 519 -20.90 9.17 -22.44
CA ASP A 519 -19.95 9.99 -23.18
C ASP A 519 -20.04 11.49 -22.83
N ASP A 520 -21.25 12.02 -22.57
CA ASP A 520 -21.46 13.43 -22.17
C ASP A 520 -21.09 13.74 -20.70
N GLY A 521 -20.61 12.74 -19.98
CA GLY A 521 -20.21 12.80 -18.58
C GLY A 521 -21.36 12.67 -17.59
N THR A 522 -22.62 12.53 -18.04
CA THR A 522 -23.75 12.32 -17.13
C THR A 522 -23.77 10.91 -16.55
N PHE A 523 -24.25 10.77 -15.32
CA PHE A 523 -24.35 9.47 -14.65
C PHE A 523 -25.45 8.59 -15.25
N PHE A 524 -25.18 7.29 -15.28
CA PHE A 524 -26.23 6.27 -15.32
C PHE A 524 -27.02 6.26 -13.99
N PRO A 525 -28.24 5.68 -13.96
CA PRO A 525 -28.96 5.48 -12.71
C PRO A 525 -28.11 4.74 -11.68
N ALA A 526 -27.73 5.44 -10.61
CA ALA A 526 -26.89 4.94 -9.53
C ALA A 526 -27.38 5.48 -8.17
N PRO A 527 -27.14 4.75 -7.07
CA PRO A 527 -27.37 5.27 -5.73
C PRO A 527 -26.58 6.55 -5.46
N MET A 528 -27.15 7.45 -4.67
CA MET A 528 -26.53 8.75 -4.35
C MET A 528 -25.12 8.59 -3.77
N HIS A 529 -24.89 7.61 -2.90
CA HIS A 529 -23.58 7.38 -2.28
C HIS A 529 -22.49 7.08 -3.33
N ARG A 530 -22.81 6.43 -4.46
CA ARG A 530 -21.84 6.18 -5.55
C ARG A 530 -21.47 7.46 -6.28
N THR A 531 -22.45 8.33 -6.54
CA THR A 531 -22.18 9.64 -7.17
C THR A 531 -21.41 10.58 -6.24
N LEU A 532 -21.67 10.55 -4.93
CA LEU A 532 -20.91 11.33 -3.96
C LEU A 532 -19.48 10.79 -3.81
N PHE A 533 -19.32 9.46 -3.75
CA PHE A 533 -18.00 8.83 -3.73
C PHE A 533 -17.17 9.20 -4.95
N GLU A 534 -17.76 9.15 -6.15
CA GLU A 534 -17.13 9.60 -7.39
C GLU A 534 -16.64 11.05 -7.32
N TYR A 535 -17.48 12.00 -6.87
CA TYR A 535 -17.05 13.38 -6.71
C TYR A 535 -15.89 13.53 -5.72
N MET A 536 -15.90 12.75 -4.63
CA MET A 536 -14.82 12.74 -3.64
C MET A 536 -13.51 12.22 -4.24
N VAL A 537 -13.55 11.09 -4.96
CA VAL A 537 -12.36 10.52 -5.61
C VAL A 537 -11.76 11.51 -6.59
N LYS A 538 -12.57 12.08 -7.50
CA LYS A 538 -12.08 13.05 -8.49
C LYS A 538 -11.57 14.34 -7.85
N ALA A 539 -12.12 14.75 -6.71
CA ALA A 539 -11.59 15.89 -5.96
C ALA A 539 -10.19 15.60 -5.38
N LYS A 540 -9.97 14.38 -4.87
CA LYS A 540 -8.65 13.95 -4.35
C LYS A 540 -7.61 13.69 -5.44
N LEU A 541 -8.04 13.34 -6.66
CA LEU A 541 -7.13 13.23 -7.81
C LEU A 541 -6.74 14.58 -8.44
N GLU A 542 -7.52 15.65 -8.20
CA GLU A 542 -7.30 16.97 -8.82
C GLU A 542 -5.91 17.57 -8.54
N PRO A 543 -5.33 17.50 -7.32
CA PRO A 543 -3.96 17.96 -7.06
C PRO A 543 -2.90 17.20 -7.86
N LEU A 544 -3.02 15.88 -8.01
CA LEU A 544 -2.10 15.07 -8.81
C LEU A 544 -2.17 15.43 -10.30
N LEU A 545 -3.39 15.62 -10.81
CA LEU A 545 -3.62 16.08 -12.18
C LEU A 545 -3.00 17.47 -12.41
N GLN A 546 -3.13 18.39 -11.46
CA GLN A 546 -2.50 19.72 -11.53
C GLN A 546 -0.97 19.69 -11.44
N ALA A 547 -0.41 18.69 -10.75
CA ALA A 547 1.03 18.53 -10.64
C ALA A 547 1.69 17.89 -11.87
N GLY A 548 0.89 17.35 -12.81
CA GLY A 548 1.38 16.78 -14.06
C GLY A 548 1.16 15.28 -14.25
N VAL A 549 0.43 14.62 -13.34
CA VAL A 549 -0.04 13.24 -13.61
C VAL A 549 -1.03 13.27 -14.77
N GLU A 550 -0.80 12.44 -15.79
CA GLU A 550 -1.75 12.27 -16.89
C GLU A 550 -2.87 11.32 -16.46
N VAL A 551 -4.07 11.85 -16.22
CA VAL A 551 -5.20 11.05 -15.73
C VAL A 551 -6.20 10.78 -16.85
N TYR A 552 -6.60 9.51 -17.02
CA TYR A 552 -7.51 9.05 -18.06
C TYR A 552 -8.71 8.31 -17.45
N GLU A 553 -9.94 8.71 -17.78
CA GLU A 553 -11.15 7.94 -17.46
C GLU A 553 -11.35 6.84 -18.51
N PHE A 554 -11.32 5.59 -18.07
CA PHE A 554 -11.41 4.41 -18.93
C PHE A 554 -12.67 4.41 -19.79
N VAL A 555 -12.50 4.09 -21.07
CA VAL A 555 -13.60 3.81 -22.00
C VAL A 555 -13.36 2.44 -22.63
N PRO A 556 -14.32 1.49 -22.54
CA PRO A 556 -14.17 0.20 -23.15
C PRO A 556 -14.20 0.31 -24.69
N PRO A 557 -13.66 -0.70 -25.40
CA PRO A 557 -13.74 -0.75 -26.85
C PRO A 557 -15.19 -0.61 -27.36
N PRO A 558 -15.39 0.01 -28.54
CA PRO A 558 -16.73 0.13 -29.13
C PRO A 558 -17.43 -1.23 -29.24
N SER A 559 -18.70 -1.27 -28.86
CA SER A 559 -19.50 -2.49 -28.85
C SER A 559 -20.92 -2.18 -29.37
N PRO A 560 -21.49 -3.04 -30.24
CA PRO A 560 -22.87 -2.89 -30.68
C PRO A 560 -23.88 -3.05 -29.53
N MET A 561 -23.45 -3.62 -28.40
CA MET A 561 -24.26 -3.75 -27.19
C MET A 561 -24.38 -2.44 -26.41
N ILE A 562 -23.55 -1.43 -26.71
CA ILE A 562 -23.55 -0.13 -26.05
C ILE A 562 -24.27 0.89 -26.94
N VAL A 563 -25.54 1.14 -26.62
CA VAL A 563 -26.43 2.08 -27.35
C VAL A 563 -26.86 3.26 -26.48
N ALA A 564 -26.18 3.47 -25.34
CA ALA A 564 -26.34 4.68 -24.55
C ALA A 564 -25.99 5.93 -25.37
N ARG A 565 -26.53 7.07 -24.99
CA ARG A 565 -26.25 8.36 -25.66
C ARG A 565 -24.75 8.59 -25.80
N GLY A 566 -24.33 8.90 -27.02
CA GLY A 566 -22.92 9.08 -27.39
C GLY A 566 -22.19 7.77 -27.76
N GLY A 567 -22.82 6.61 -27.61
CA GLY A 567 -22.27 5.31 -28.01
C GLY A 567 -21.05 4.85 -27.19
N ARG A 568 -20.69 5.60 -26.14
CA ARG A 568 -19.55 5.33 -25.25
C ARG A 568 -20.01 5.45 -23.80
N ILE A 569 -19.32 4.71 -22.93
CA ILE A 569 -19.52 4.73 -21.49
C ILE A 569 -18.17 4.84 -20.79
N ARG A 570 -18.17 5.33 -19.56
CA ARG A 570 -17.01 5.36 -18.66
C ARG A 570 -17.39 4.55 -17.42
N PRO A 571 -17.08 3.24 -17.40
CA PRO A 571 -17.49 2.33 -16.34
C PRO A 571 -16.57 2.47 -15.11
N TYR A 572 -16.85 1.69 -14.08
CA TYR A 572 -15.97 1.61 -12.92
C TYR A 572 -14.67 0.87 -13.27
N VAL A 573 -13.55 1.32 -12.71
CA VAL A 573 -12.26 0.64 -12.79
C VAL A 573 -11.95 0.08 -11.41
N HIS A 574 -11.93 -1.24 -11.31
CA HIS A 574 -11.68 -1.97 -10.07
C HIS A 574 -10.32 -2.68 -10.07
N ALA A 575 -9.56 -2.65 -11.16
CA ALA A 575 -8.19 -3.15 -11.18
C ALA A 575 -7.31 -2.37 -10.19
N LYS A 576 -6.36 -3.08 -9.57
CA LYS A 576 -5.28 -2.51 -8.75
C LYS A 576 -3.98 -2.96 -9.36
N LEU A 577 -3.44 -2.08 -10.19
CA LEU A 577 -2.29 -2.40 -11.02
C LEU A 577 -1.32 -1.23 -11.02
N VAL A 578 -0.05 -1.54 -10.79
CA VAL A 578 1.04 -0.59 -11.00
C VAL A 578 2.10 -1.26 -11.88
N SER A 579 2.52 -0.59 -12.96
CA SER A 579 3.66 -1.02 -13.79
C SER A 579 4.70 0.08 -13.86
N VAL A 580 5.97 -0.31 -13.79
CA VAL A 580 7.12 0.62 -13.74
C VAL A 580 8.14 0.23 -14.81
N ASP A 581 8.49 1.20 -15.65
CA ASP A 581 9.57 1.18 -16.65
C ASP A 581 9.56 -0.01 -17.64
N GLY A 582 8.45 -0.72 -17.79
CA GLY A 582 8.40 -1.97 -18.56
C GLY A 582 9.25 -3.09 -17.97
N LEU A 583 9.53 -3.05 -16.65
CA LEU A 583 10.38 -4.01 -15.94
C LEU A 583 9.66 -4.76 -14.83
N VAL A 584 8.74 -4.11 -14.13
CA VAL A 584 8.03 -4.69 -12.99
C VAL A 584 6.57 -4.29 -13.00
N THR A 585 5.69 -5.25 -12.69
CA THR A 585 4.25 -5.01 -12.58
C THR A 585 3.70 -5.67 -11.32
N SER A 586 2.92 -4.92 -10.54
CA SER A 586 2.12 -5.40 -9.41
C SER A 586 0.65 -5.48 -9.81
N ILE A 587 0.02 -6.63 -9.55
CA ILE A 587 -1.43 -6.85 -9.73
C ILE A 587 -1.96 -7.63 -8.52
N GLY A 588 -3.10 -7.21 -7.98
CA GLY A 588 -3.75 -7.91 -6.89
C GLY A 588 -4.96 -7.18 -6.34
N SER A 589 -5.13 -7.25 -5.02
CA SER A 589 -6.29 -6.70 -4.34
C SER A 589 -6.08 -5.34 -3.68
N ALA A 590 -4.83 -4.94 -3.41
CA ALA A 590 -4.50 -3.73 -2.66
C ALA A 590 -4.75 -2.42 -3.44
N ASN A 591 -5.75 -1.65 -3.02
CA ASN A 591 -5.94 -0.26 -3.49
C ASN A 591 -4.76 0.63 -3.04
N LEU A 592 -4.63 1.81 -3.67
CA LEU A 592 -3.65 2.82 -3.24
C LEU A 592 -4.17 3.70 -2.08
N ASP A 593 -5.21 3.23 -1.38
CA ASP A 593 -5.97 4.00 -0.40
C ASP A 593 -5.67 3.62 1.05
N ALA A 594 -6.21 4.38 2.01
CA ALA A 594 -5.97 4.14 3.44
C ALA A 594 -6.54 2.79 3.92
N THR A 595 -7.61 2.27 3.29
CA THR A 595 -8.23 1.02 3.71
C THR A 595 -7.30 -0.16 3.39
N ALA A 596 -6.79 -0.23 2.17
CA ALA A 596 -5.86 -1.27 1.74
C ALA A 596 -4.44 -1.10 2.30
N SER A 597 -4.05 0.13 2.65
CA SER A 597 -2.72 0.42 3.22
C SER A 597 -2.59 0.05 4.69
N PHE A 598 -3.70 0.03 5.43
CA PHE A 598 -3.68 -0.13 6.89
C PHE A 598 -4.68 -1.15 7.42
N TRP A 599 -5.92 -1.20 6.92
CA TRP A 599 -7.00 -1.91 7.61
C TRP A 599 -7.23 -3.33 7.12
N GLU A 600 -7.34 -3.50 5.81
CA GLU A 600 -7.71 -4.76 5.20
C GLU A 600 -6.50 -5.69 5.02
N SER A 601 -6.73 -6.99 4.98
CA SER A 601 -5.70 -7.91 4.52
C SER A 601 -5.71 -7.98 2.99
N GLU A 602 -4.54 -7.86 2.36
CA GLU A 602 -4.38 -7.74 0.90
C GLU A 602 -3.31 -8.70 0.37
N ALA A 603 -3.36 -8.98 -0.94
CA ALA A 603 -2.35 -9.79 -1.63
C ALA A 603 -2.14 -9.30 -3.06
N ASN A 604 -0.89 -9.03 -3.40
CA ASN A 604 -0.47 -8.66 -4.75
C ASN A 604 0.70 -9.55 -5.19
N ILE A 605 0.70 -9.94 -6.47
CA ILE A 605 1.90 -10.49 -7.11
C ILE A 605 2.66 -9.32 -7.72
N VAL A 606 3.94 -9.21 -7.37
CA VAL A 606 4.91 -8.34 -8.05
C VAL A 606 5.72 -9.22 -9.01
N VAL A 607 5.50 -9.06 -10.31
CA VAL A 607 6.22 -9.77 -11.37
C VAL A 607 7.38 -8.92 -11.84
N GLN A 608 8.60 -9.47 -11.77
CA GLN A 608 9.82 -8.86 -12.27
C GLN A 608 10.26 -9.59 -13.54
N ASP A 609 9.62 -9.21 -14.64
CA ASP A 609 9.90 -9.74 -15.98
C ASP A 609 9.51 -8.69 -17.02
N ALA A 610 10.46 -8.36 -17.90
CA ALA A 610 10.30 -7.25 -18.81
C ALA A 610 9.39 -7.58 -20.01
N GLU A 611 9.26 -8.86 -20.39
CA GLU A 611 8.32 -9.28 -21.43
C GLU A 611 6.88 -9.17 -20.89
N PHE A 612 6.65 -9.67 -19.69
CA PHE A 612 5.37 -9.55 -18.99
C PHE A 612 4.97 -8.08 -18.78
N ALA A 613 5.86 -7.27 -18.20
CA ALA A 613 5.55 -5.87 -17.87
C ALA A 613 5.22 -5.05 -19.13
N ARG A 614 6.03 -5.17 -20.20
CA ARG A 614 5.74 -4.49 -21.48
C ARG A 614 4.45 -4.99 -22.13
N GLY A 615 4.10 -6.27 -21.98
CA GLY A 615 2.83 -6.80 -22.47
C GLY A 615 1.61 -6.19 -21.77
N VAL A 616 1.70 -6.04 -20.43
CA VAL A 616 0.70 -5.32 -19.64
C VAL A 616 0.62 -3.85 -20.07
N GLU A 617 1.75 -3.16 -20.16
CA GLU A 617 1.80 -1.75 -20.54
C GLU A 617 1.27 -1.49 -21.95
N ALA A 618 1.52 -2.38 -22.92
CA ALA A 618 0.93 -2.28 -24.25
C ALA A 618 -0.61 -2.35 -24.21
N THR A 619 -1.15 -3.20 -23.33
CA THR A 619 -2.60 -3.29 -23.09
C THR A 619 -3.13 -2.00 -22.45
N LEU A 620 -2.44 -1.47 -21.44
CA LEU A 620 -2.81 -0.22 -20.78
C LEU A 620 -2.74 0.98 -21.73
N GLN A 621 -1.71 1.05 -22.57
CA GLN A 621 -1.58 2.12 -23.56
C GLN A 621 -2.73 2.08 -24.56
N THR A 622 -3.17 0.89 -25.00
CA THR A 622 -4.36 0.73 -25.85
C THR A 622 -5.62 1.25 -25.15
N PHE A 623 -5.79 0.97 -23.85
CA PHE A 623 -6.90 1.51 -23.07
C PHE A 623 -6.82 3.03 -22.95
N ILE A 624 -5.65 3.57 -22.63
CA ILE A 624 -5.40 5.01 -22.51
C ILE A 624 -5.73 5.74 -23.82
N ASP A 625 -5.26 5.22 -24.96
CA ASP A 625 -5.51 5.81 -26.29
C ASP A 625 -7.00 5.90 -26.63
N GLY A 626 -7.81 4.95 -26.14
CA GLY A 626 -9.28 4.94 -26.32
C GLY A 626 -10.07 5.72 -25.27
N SER A 627 -9.43 6.13 -24.18
CA SER A 627 -10.03 6.70 -22.99
C SER A 627 -10.19 8.23 -23.06
N VAL A 628 -10.78 8.82 -22.03
CA VAL A 628 -10.96 10.28 -21.94
C VAL A 628 -9.90 10.86 -21.03
N ALA A 629 -8.97 11.64 -21.58
CA ALA A 629 -8.03 12.44 -20.79
C ALA A 629 -8.81 13.46 -19.95
N LEU A 630 -8.52 13.49 -18.64
CA LEU A 630 -9.05 14.51 -17.75
C LEU A 630 -8.23 15.79 -17.89
N ASP A 631 -8.94 16.90 -18.03
CA ASP A 631 -8.34 18.23 -18.12
C ASP A 631 -9.08 19.17 -17.14
N PRO A 632 -8.36 19.77 -16.16
CA PRO A 632 -8.95 20.73 -15.22
C PRO A 632 -9.66 21.92 -15.89
N GLU A 633 -9.25 22.25 -17.12
CA GLU A 633 -9.77 23.36 -17.89
C GLU A 633 -10.93 22.98 -18.82
N SER A 634 -11.23 21.69 -18.96
CA SER A 634 -12.35 21.20 -19.75
C SER A 634 -13.70 21.65 -19.18
N GLN A 635 -14.70 21.80 -20.07
CA GLN A 635 -16.07 22.13 -19.66
C GLN A 635 -16.67 21.03 -18.77
N TYR A 636 -16.34 19.76 -19.05
CA TYR A 636 -16.72 18.62 -18.22
C TYR A 636 -16.25 18.80 -16.78
N TRP A 637 -14.95 19.05 -16.59
CA TRP A 637 -14.38 19.19 -15.27
C TRP A 637 -14.90 20.43 -14.54
N LYS A 638 -14.98 21.58 -15.22
CA LYS A 638 -15.45 22.85 -14.64
C LYS A 638 -16.91 22.78 -14.17
N ARG A 639 -17.78 22.08 -14.89
CA ARG A 639 -19.21 21.93 -14.56
C ARG A 639 -19.44 21.26 -13.21
N GLU A 640 -18.55 20.36 -12.80
CA GLU A 640 -18.67 19.57 -11.57
C GLU A 640 -17.81 20.11 -10.41
N ARG A 641 -17.10 21.24 -10.62
CA ARG A 641 -16.18 21.81 -9.62
C ARG A 641 -16.87 22.13 -8.30
N ALA A 642 -18.08 22.70 -8.34
CA ALA A 642 -18.82 23.05 -7.12
C ALA A 642 -19.23 21.79 -6.32
N GLN A 643 -19.67 20.74 -7.02
CA GLN A 643 -20.04 19.47 -6.42
C GLN A 643 -18.82 18.81 -5.77
N ARG A 644 -17.70 18.73 -6.50
CA ARG A 644 -16.43 18.21 -5.96
C ARG A 644 -15.98 18.97 -4.73
N ALA A 645 -16.00 20.31 -4.75
CA ALA A 645 -15.60 21.13 -3.61
C ALA A 645 -16.50 20.93 -2.38
N VAL A 646 -17.83 20.91 -2.57
CA VAL A 646 -18.79 20.67 -1.49
C VAL A 646 -18.61 19.27 -0.91
N VAL A 647 -18.51 18.25 -1.77
CA VAL A 647 -18.32 16.87 -1.34
C VAL A 647 -16.99 16.71 -0.61
N ALA A 648 -15.88 17.20 -1.15
CA ALA A 648 -14.57 17.09 -0.50
C ALA A 648 -14.54 17.76 0.88
N THR A 649 -15.27 18.87 1.06
CA THR A 649 -15.35 19.58 2.35
C THR A 649 -16.24 18.84 3.36
N LEU A 650 -17.31 18.20 2.90
CA LEU A 650 -18.30 17.54 3.76
C LEU A 650 -18.04 16.03 3.94
N TRP A 651 -17.16 15.45 3.13
CA TRP A 651 -16.84 14.04 3.20
C TRP A 651 -16.14 13.76 4.53
N PRO A 652 -16.69 12.87 5.38
CA PRO A 652 -16.06 12.60 6.66
C PRO A 652 -14.73 11.90 6.43
N GLU A 653 -13.61 12.59 6.65
CA GLU A 653 -12.27 12.00 6.50
C GLU A 653 -12.13 10.74 7.34
N SER A 654 -12.73 10.75 8.55
CA SER A 654 -12.76 9.61 9.48
C SER A 654 -13.56 8.39 9.01
N LEU A 655 -14.36 8.47 7.94
CA LEU A 655 -15.01 7.28 7.38
C LEU A 655 -14.06 6.52 6.45
N TYR A 656 -13.14 7.23 5.80
CA TYR A 656 -12.23 6.68 4.80
C TYR A 656 -10.85 6.31 5.39
N SER A 657 -10.34 7.12 6.33
CA SER A 657 -9.28 6.71 7.26
C SER A 657 -9.83 5.83 8.35
#